data_AF-A0A2H0MLH9-F1
#
_entry.id   AF-A0A2H0MLH9-F1
#
_cell.length_a   1.000
_cell.length_b   1.000
_cell.length_c   1.000
_cell.angle_alpha   90.00
_cell.angle_beta   90.00
_cell.angle_gamma   90.00
#
_symmetry.space_group_name_H-M   'P 1'
#
loop_
_entity.id
_entity.type
_entity.pdbx_description
1 polymer ?
#
loop_
_entity_poly.entity_id
_entity_poly.type
_entity_poly.pdbx_seq_one_letter_code
_entity_poly.pdbx_strand_id
1 'polypeptide(L)'
;MNKGLLFFLPILFLVSSRLASPALAQEVHFHSPPASEMPQGISVEKQTFSLKNLRNPFTRAAKSPEKALQEGATVYFKHCVFCHGDLLDGSGVFGDRFFPKPASFIHEGSFINKPEGYGFWRVLKGGKGLPKPYSPWNSAMPAWEGQLTVDEVWKVLLFIQTTARERLADKANTPSEPSEDLGKKIYQDKCVHCHGATGEGDGVITPFSSPRPRDLSKGHIKLRTTPFGKVPTDDDLFLAITHGMKGTTMPPWGHLSETERWGLVAYIKTLSPKFEKFEKKNKSHTIITVPEPPPLTLESIARGKDLFIKNCSGCHGVKGRNDGVSTRKIVNIPTDALWPRNLSKPWTFRRGVSRKQIYLTLRTGLSGTAMPRFSERVFNDAKVWDIVHYVQTLSLSQKPEVSRQIRIRRTDGTLPENPEDPVWKTVPSYFFPVGGQIMYSEKSFFPTTDNVYLKALHNGDEIAFLVEWDDPKMDPFLSNLIPVKESPPPPLPPELQVDEGEPQVESHPKPQKFSDSVALQFPAAEEQNGDLPNFLNGDADHPVNLWKWDSYPFAATELNARGLQNWNEQDKPSQNLKFKASYEYGRYSVVFVRKLKTPDTRQDVQFASGAKVPVAVNVWNGSEGETGTRKAVSSWFEALLE
;
A
#
# COMPACT_ATOMS: atom_id res chain seq x y z
N MET A 1 -1.38 -31.51 70.50
CA MET A 1 -2.41 -31.09 69.51
C MET A 1 -2.18 -29.63 69.15
N ASN A 2 -1.60 -29.33 67.99
CA ASN A 2 -2.09 -28.31 67.05
C ASN A 2 -1.19 -28.27 65.81
N LYS A 3 -1.82 -28.36 64.64
CA LYS A 3 -1.19 -28.39 63.32
C LYS A 3 -0.83 -26.97 62.90
N GLY A 4 0.44 -26.74 62.55
CA GLY A 4 0.91 -25.51 61.91
C GLY A 4 0.75 -25.59 60.39
N LEU A 5 0.06 -24.61 59.84
CA LEU A 5 -0.30 -24.47 58.43
C LEU A 5 0.87 -23.80 57.67
N LEU A 6 1.50 -24.53 56.74
CA LEU A 6 2.51 -24.00 55.81
C LEU A 6 1.81 -23.47 54.55
N PHE A 7 1.81 -22.14 54.38
CA PHE A 7 1.39 -21.48 53.15
C PHE A 7 2.54 -21.45 52.14
N PHE A 8 2.31 -22.04 50.96
CA PHE A 8 3.12 -21.85 49.76
C PHE A 8 2.86 -20.45 49.18
N LEU A 9 3.89 -19.60 49.14
CA LEU A 9 3.91 -18.34 48.38
C LEU A 9 4.26 -18.63 46.92
N PRO A 10 3.49 -18.16 45.92
CA PRO A 10 3.88 -18.29 44.52
C PRO A 10 4.92 -17.21 44.18
N ILE A 11 5.96 -17.62 43.44
CA ILE A 11 6.97 -16.76 42.84
C ILE A 11 6.29 -15.83 41.84
N LEU A 12 6.13 -14.56 42.21
CA LEU A 12 5.66 -13.51 41.32
C LEU A 12 6.79 -13.20 40.32
N PHE A 13 6.59 -13.54 39.04
CA PHE A 13 7.41 -13.02 37.96
C PHE A 13 7.23 -11.49 37.93
N LEU A 14 8.26 -10.76 38.34
CA LEU A 14 8.38 -9.31 38.16
C LEU A 14 8.45 -9.02 36.65
N VAL A 15 7.29 -8.81 36.04
CA VAL A 15 7.18 -8.10 34.78
C VAL A 15 7.63 -6.67 35.06
N SER A 16 8.86 -6.33 34.69
CA SER A 16 9.32 -4.96 34.64
C SER A 16 8.46 -4.23 33.60
N SER A 17 7.40 -3.59 34.07
CA SER A 17 6.69 -2.57 33.33
C SER A 17 7.67 -1.41 33.15
N ARG A 18 8.40 -1.42 32.03
CA ARG A 18 8.93 -0.18 31.48
C ARG A 18 7.70 0.69 31.20
N LEU A 19 7.38 1.56 32.15
CA LEU A 19 6.60 2.76 31.91
C LEU A 19 7.31 3.48 30.77
N ALA A 20 6.80 3.29 29.55
CA ALA A 20 7.14 4.13 28.43
C ALA A 20 6.78 5.56 28.85
N SER A 21 7.78 6.42 28.98
CA SER A 21 7.57 7.85 29.14
C SER A 21 6.58 8.31 28.07
N PRO A 22 5.51 9.06 28.40
CA PRO A 22 4.48 9.48 27.45
C PRO A 22 4.94 10.65 26.55
N ALA A 23 6.23 10.71 26.22
CA ALA A 23 6.85 11.84 25.53
C ALA A 23 7.67 11.34 24.33
N LEU A 24 7.05 10.65 23.37
CA LEU A 24 7.50 10.63 21.96
C LEU A 24 6.48 10.02 20.97
N ALA A 25 5.18 10.23 21.20
CA ALA A 25 4.13 9.88 20.25
C ALA A 25 3.22 11.09 19.99
N GLN A 26 3.81 12.22 19.63
CA GLN A 26 3.07 13.24 18.90
C GLN A 26 3.07 12.81 17.44
N GLU A 27 1.94 12.28 16.96
CA GLU A 27 1.67 12.27 15.52
C GLU A 27 1.82 13.73 15.05
N VAL A 28 2.92 14.04 14.35
CA VAL A 28 3.12 15.37 13.78
C VAL A 28 2.16 15.50 12.60
N HIS A 29 0.91 15.86 12.89
CA HIS A 29 -0.06 16.21 11.88
C HIS A 29 0.48 17.40 11.09
N PHE A 30 0.36 17.37 9.77
CA PHE A 30 0.69 18.53 8.94
C PHE A 30 -0.21 19.70 9.31
N HIS A 31 0.36 20.73 9.93
CA HIS A 31 -0.32 21.99 10.15
C HIS A 31 -0.27 22.80 8.86
N SER A 32 -1.36 22.73 8.09
CA SER A 32 -1.52 23.57 6.90
C SER A 32 -1.46 25.06 7.27
N PRO A 33 -0.82 25.92 6.46
CA PRO A 33 -0.77 27.36 6.70
C PRO A 33 -2.15 27.96 7.00
N PRO A 34 -2.27 28.91 7.94
CA PRO A 34 -3.50 29.64 8.16
C PRO A 34 -3.86 30.47 6.92
N ALA A 35 -5.12 30.90 6.81
CA ALA A 35 -5.56 31.74 5.70
C ALA A 35 -4.84 33.10 5.63
N SER A 36 -4.28 33.57 6.75
CA SER A 36 -3.47 34.79 6.83
C SER A 36 -2.13 34.69 6.09
N GLU A 37 -1.60 33.47 5.91
CA GLU A 37 -0.36 33.19 5.20
C GLU A 37 -0.61 32.87 3.70
N MET A 38 -1.86 32.99 3.24
CA MET A 38 -2.19 32.84 1.83
C MET A 38 -1.61 34.03 1.04
N PRO A 39 -0.92 33.79 -0.09
CA PRO A 39 -0.38 34.87 -0.90
C PRO A 39 -1.51 35.77 -1.45
N GLN A 40 -1.20 37.04 -1.75
CA GLN A 40 -2.21 37.97 -2.31
C GLN A 40 -2.70 37.52 -3.68
N GLY A 41 -1.83 36.89 -4.46
CA GLY A 41 -2.14 36.31 -5.75
C GLY A 41 -1.16 35.23 -6.15
N ILE A 42 -1.54 34.46 -7.15
CA ILE A 42 -0.68 33.45 -7.79
C ILE A 42 -0.75 33.63 -9.29
N SER A 43 0.36 33.33 -9.97
CA SER A 43 0.36 33.17 -11.43
C SER A 43 0.19 31.69 -11.75
N VAL A 44 -0.69 31.40 -12.69
CA VAL A 44 -0.92 30.08 -13.26
C VAL A 44 -0.79 30.23 -14.76
N GLU A 45 0.21 29.57 -15.34
CA GLU A 45 0.61 29.81 -16.73
C GLU A 45 0.85 31.31 -17.02
N LYS A 46 0.00 31.94 -17.84
CA LYS A 46 0.07 33.37 -18.21
C LYS A 46 -0.97 34.24 -17.49
N GLN A 47 -1.78 33.67 -16.62
CA GLN A 47 -2.86 34.37 -15.92
C GLN A 47 -2.52 34.57 -14.44
N THR A 48 -2.74 35.78 -13.93
CA THR A 48 -2.59 36.09 -12.50
C THR A 48 -3.96 36.13 -11.83
N PHE A 49 -4.08 35.43 -10.71
CA PHE A 49 -5.28 35.37 -9.89
C PHE A 49 -5.04 36.07 -8.57
N SER A 50 -5.91 37.02 -8.19
CA SER A 50 -5.95 37.57 -6.83
C SER A 50 -6.76 36.63 -5.94
N LEU A 51 -6.16 36.14 -4.85
CA LEU A 51 -6.77 35.08 -4.03
C LEU A 51 -7.77 35.60 -2.98
N LYS A 52 -7.59 36.84 -2.49
CA LYS A 52 -8.33 37.38 -1.33
C LYS A 52 -9.85 37.34 -1.51
N ASN A 53 -10.34 37.64 -2.71
CA ASN A 53 -11.76 37.69 -3.04
C ASN A 53 -12.15 36.67 -4.12
N LEU A 54 -11.29 35.69 -4.37
CA LEU A 54 -11.53 34.69 -5.40
C LEU A 54 -12.69 33.78 -4.97
N ARG A 55 -13.64 33.59 -5.88
CA ARG A 55 -14.84 32.76 -5.67
C ARG A 55 -14.93 31.68 -6.73
N ASN A 56 -15.46 30.54 -6.31
CA ASN A 56 -15.75 29.42 -7.17
C ASN A 56 -16.92 29.80 -8.10
N PRO A 57 -16.70 29.86 -9.43
CA PRO A 57 -17.71 30.29 -10.39
C PRO A 57 -18.90 29.33 -10.49
N PHE A 58 -18.82 28.11 -9.94
CA PHE A 58 -19.84 27.07 -10.05
C PHE A 58 -20.84 27.00 -8.88
N THR A 59 -20.73 27.84 -7.84
CA THR A 59 -21.51 27.70 -6.59
C THR A 59 -22.87 28.41 -6.53
N ARG A 60 -23.05 29.54 -7.24
CA ARG A 60 -24.29 30.36 -7.17
C ARG A 60 -24.73 31.05 -8.46
N ALA A 61 -23.91 31.08 -9.52
CA ALA A 61 -24.20 31.83 -10.76
C ALA A 61 -24.16 30.97 -12.04
N ALA A 62 -23.95 29.65 -11.91
CA ALA A 62 -23.71 28.77 -13.06
C ALA A 62 -25.01 28.16 -13.62
N LYS A 63 -25.06 27.98 -14.95
CA LYS A 63 -25.93 26.98 -15.56
C LYS A 63 -25.41 25.59 -15.16
N SER A 64 -26.23 24.78 -14.49
CA SER A 64 -25.97 23.35 -14.17
C SER A 64 -24.97 23.04 -13.02
N PRO A 65 -25.23 23.48 -11.77
CA PRO A 65 -24.39 23.15 -10.61
C PRO A 65 -24.24 21.63 -10.36
N GLU A 66 -25.29 20.85 -10.61
CA GLU A 66 -25.24 19.38 -10.49
C GLU A 66 -24.23 18.74 -11.45
N LYS A 67 -24.17 19.23 -12.69
CA LYS A 67 -23.20 18.76 -13.68
C LYS A 67 -21.77 19.10 -13.25
N ALA A 68 -21.54 20.32 -12.75
CA ALA A 68 -20.24 20.72 -12.24
C ALA A 68 -19.80 19.87 -11.04
N LEU A 69 -20.74 19.49 -10.17
CA LEU A 69 -20.50 18.59 -9.04
C LEU A 69 -20.09 17.19 -9.51
N GLN A 70 -20.77 16.62 -10.50
CA GLN A 70 -20.45 15.32 -11.09
C GLN A 70 -19.08 15.30 -11.80
N GLU A 71 -18.79 16.36 -12.56
CA GLU A 71 -17.47 16.55 -13.18
C GLU A 71 -16.38 16.69 -12.12
N GLY A 72 -16.64 17.44 -11.05
CA GLY A 72 -15.75 17.58 -9.89
C GLY A 72 -15.47 16.27 -9.18
N ALA A 73 -16.50 15.45 -8.96
CA ALA A 73 -16.34 14.09 -8.44
C ALA A 73 -15.45 13.24 -9.35
N THR A 74 -15.65 13.32 -10.66
CA THR A 74 -14.82 12.59 -11.63
C THR A 74 -13.34 12.98 -11.52
N VAL A 75 -13.04 14.27 -11.40
CA VAL A 75 -11.67 14.76 -11.18
C VAL A 75 -11.12 14.23 -9.84
N TYR A 76 -11.91 14.29 -8.76
CA TYR A 76 -11.51 13.80 -7.44
C TYR A 76 -11.12 12.32 -7.46
N PHE A 77 -11.97 11.45 -8.02
CA PHE A 77 -11.75 10.00 -8.04
C PHE A 77 -10.63 9.57 -9.00
N LYS A 78 -10.28 10.38 -10.00
CA LYS A 78 -9.15 10.12 -10.89
C LYS A 78 -7.80 10.54 -10.30
N HIS A 79 -7.77 11.47 -9.34
CA HIS A 79 -6.54 12.17 -8.98
C HIS A 79 -6.29 12.29 -7.47
N CYS A 80 -7.33 12.56 -6.69
CA CYS A 80 -7.22 12.96 -5.28
C CYS A 80 -7.51 11.81 -4.31
N VAL A 81 -8.44 10.91 -4.67
CA VAL A 81 -8.94 9.84 -3.80
C VAL A 81 -7.85 8.89 -3.29
N PHE A 82 -6.78 8.68 -4.08
CA PHE A 82 -5.67 7.79 -3.71
C PHE A 82 -4.97 8.21 -2.42
N CYS A 83 -4.90 9.52 -2.15
CA CYS A 83 -4.31 10.08 -0.94
C CYS A 83 -5.39 10.50 0.05
N HIS A 84 -6.40 11.26 -0.41
CA HIS A 84 -7.38 11.88 0.48
C HIS A 84 -8.56 10.98 0.88
N GLY A 85 -8.70 9.81 0.23
CA GLY A 85 -9.74 8.83 0.55
C GLY A 85 -11.12 9.21 0.03
N ASP A 86 -11.98 8.21 -0.15
CA ASP A 86 -13.38 8.42 -0.55
C ASP A 86 -14.19 9.13 0.55
N LEU A 87 -13.76 8.96 1.80
CA LEU A 87 -14.37 9.60 2.96
C LEU A 87 -13.89 11.04 3.19
N LEU A 88 -13.01 11.56 2.33
CA LEU A 88 -12.36 12.87 2.48
C LEU A 88 -11.58 13.01 3.79
N ASP A 89 -11.08 11.91 4.34
CA ASP A 89 -10.51 11.81 5.68
C ASP A 89 -8.97 11.70 5.70
N GLY A 90 -8.32 11.72 4.52
CA GLY A 90 -6.88 11.53 4.39
C GLY A 90 -6.45 10.05 4.38
N SER A 91 -7.40 9.11 4.37
CA SER A 91 -7.14 7.67 4.47
C SER A 91 -7.30 6.95 3.13
N GLY A 92 -6.84 7.57 2.03
CA GLY A 92 -6.78 6.91 0.72
C GLY A 92 -5.84 5.70 0.72
N VAL A 93 -5.81 4.94 -0.37
CA VAL A 93 -4.96 3.73 -0.50
C VAL A 93 -3.46 4.01 -0.35
N PHE A 94 -3.04 5.26 -0.55
CA PHE A 94 -1.70 5.79 -0.35
C PHE A 94 -1.59 6.73 0.87
N GLY A 95 -2.67 6.90 1.65
CA GLY A 95 -2.74 7.88 2.75
C GLY A 95 -1.75 7.61 3.89
N ASP A 96 -1.37 6.35 4.09
CA ASP A 96 -0.39 5.93 5.09
C ASP A 96 1.02 5.69 4.52
N ARG A 97 1.23 6.06 3.25
CA ARG A 97 2.51 5.83 2.53
C ARG A 97 3.38 7.06 2.43
N PHE A 98 2.78 8.23 2.63
CA PHE A 98 3.46 9.51 2.53
C PHE A 98 3.40 10.29 3.83
N PHE A 99 4.47 11.05 4.08
CA PHE A 99 4.62 11.87 5.27
C PHE A 99 4.91 13.32 4.88
N PRO A 100 4.21 14.27 5.51
CA PRO A 100 3.11 14.06 6.45
C PRO A 100 1.86 13.44 5.79
N LYS A 101 0.97 12.83 6.59
CA LYS A 101 -0.27 12.22 6.11
C LYS A 101 -1.10 13.23 5.28
N PRO A 102 -1.81 12.80 4.23
CA PRO A 102 -2.70 13.68 3.48
C PRO A 102 -3.75 14.36 4.38
N ALA A 103 -4.16 15.57 3.99
CA ALA A 103 -5.13 16.33 4.75
C ALA A 103 -6.50 15.64 4.79
N SER A 104 -7.09 15.59 5.97
CA SER A 104 -8.52 15.36 6.16
C SER A 104 -9.28 16.65 5.86
N PHE A 105 -10.47 16.54 5.26
CA PHE A 105 -11.34 17.67 4.96
C PHE A 105 -12.55 17.77 5.89
N ILE A 106 -12.77 16.75 6.73
CA ILE A 106 -13.95 16.59 7.60
C ILE A 106 -13.65 16.97 9.06
N HIS A 107 -13.11 18.16 9.29
CA HIS A 107 -12.86 18.71 10.63
C HIS A 107 -12.89 20.25 10.63
N GLU A 108 -13.00 20.88 11.80
CA GLU A 108 -13.18 22.34 11.94
C GLU A 108 -12.02 23.17 11.34
N GLY A 109 -10.78 22.72 11.53
CA GLY A 109 -9.59 23.36 10.94
C GLY A 109 -9.39 23.14 9.43
N SER A 110 -10.30 22.46 8.74
CA SER A 110 -10.20 22.12 7.32
C SER A 110 -10.24 23.36 6.43
N PHE A 111 -9.69 23.26 5.22
CA PHE A 111 -9.70 24.35 4.25
C PHE A 111 -11.13 24.76 3.82
N ILE A 112 -12.13 23.89 4.02
CA ILE A 112 -13.53 24.20 3.69
C ILE A 112 -14.10 25.37 4.52
N ASN A 113 -13.42 25.73 5.62
CA ASN A 113 -13.73 26.86 6.49
C ASN A 113 -12.79 28.08 6.25
N LYS A 114 -11.92 28.01 5.24
CA LYS A 114 -11.05 29.10 4.80
C LYS A 114 -11.64 29.80 3.56
N PRO A 115 -11.17 31.00 3.17
CA PRO A 115 -11.57 31.63 1.92
C PRO A 115 -11.36 30.71 0.71
N GLU A 116 -12.24 30.76 -0.29
CA GLU A 116 -12.22 29.82 -1.43
C GLU A 116 -10.91 29.87 -2.23
N GLY A 117 -10.29 31.05 -2.33
CA GLY A 117 -8.96 31.21 -2.91
C GLY A 117 -7.87 30.38 -2.23
N TYR A 118 -8.05 29.99 -0.97
CA TYR A 118 -7.11 29.13 -0.25
C TYR A 118 -7.08 27.72 -0.86
N GLY A 119 -8.24 27.10 -1.07
CA GLY A 119 -8.34 25.78 -1.68
C GLY A 119 -7.76 25.78 -3.10
N PHE A 120 -8.10 26.82 -3.88
CA PHE A 120 -7.58 27.05 -5.22
C PHE A 120 -6.05 27.08 -5.28
N TRP A 121 -5.43 27.89 -4.41
CA TRP A 121 -3.98 27.95 -4.28
C TRP A 121 -3.36 26.61 -3.91
N ARG A 122 -3.92 25.92 -2.90
CA ARG A 122 -3.35 24.66 -2.40
C ARG A 122 -3.41 23.54 -3.42
N VAL A 123 -4.47 23.45 -4.23
CA VAL A 123 -4.56 22.45 -5.30
C VAL A 123 -3.55 22.76 -6.41
N LEU A 124 -3.45 24.01 -6.85
CA LEU A 124 -2.57 24.35 -7.97
C LEU A 124 -1.09 24.26 -7.61
N LYS A 125 -0.69 24.76 -6.43
CA LYS A 125 0.72 24.84 -6.02
C LYS A 125 1.21 23.67 -5.16
N GLY A 126 0.29 22.83 -4.67
CA GLY A 126 0.61 21.63 -3.90
C GLY A 126 1.38 21.90 -2.61
N GLY A 127 2.29 20.99 -2.27
CA GLY A 127 3.20 21.09 -1.13
C GLY A 127 4.42 21.99 -1.38
N LYS A 128 4.84 22.19 -2.64
CA LYS A 128 6.03 23.00 -2.98
C LYS A 128 5.83 24.51 -2.75
N GLY A 129 4.59 25.00 -2.83
CA GLY A 129 4.27 26.43 -2.69
C GLY A 129 4.04 26.92 -1.26
N LEU A 130 4.51 26.20 -0.23
CA LEU A 130 4.26 26.53 1.17
C LEU A 130 5.20 27.64 1.69
N PRO A 131 4.74 28.53 2.58
CA PRO A 131 5.61 29.53 3.22
C PRO A 131 6.74 28.88 4.04
N LYS A 132 7.90 29.55 4.13
CA LYS A 132 9.11 29.03 4.81
C LYS A 132 8.90 28.46 6.22
N PRO A 133 8.07 29.02 7.11
CA PRO A 133 7.82 28.41 8.44
C PRO A 133 7.18 27.01 8.38
N TYR A 134 6.60 26.65 7.23
CA TYR A 134 6.03 25.34 6.95
C TYR A 134 6.93 24.50 6.03
N SER A 135 8.07 25.05 5.59
CA SER A 135 9.21 24.31 5.04
C SER A 135 10.10 23.83 6.20
N PRO A 136 10.70 22.62 6.16
CA PRO A 136 10.68 21.62 5.10
C PRO A 136 9.60 20.56 5.34
N TRP A 137 8.44 20.89 5.90
CA TRP A 137 7.30 19.95 5.96
C TRP A 137 6.67 19.81 4.55
N ASN A 138 7.52 19.41 3.60
CA ASN A 138 7.24 19.09 2.21
C ASN A 138 6.13 18.04 2.20
N SER A 139 4.90 18.50 2.00
CA SER A 139 3.77 17.62 1.79
C SER A 139 3.95 16.86 0.49
N ALA A 140 3.54 15.60 0.47
CA ALA A 140 3.42 14.82 -0.76
C ALA A 140 2.31 15.30 -1.70
N MET A 141 1.58 16.36 -1.34
CA MET A 141 0.56 16.96 -2.17
C MET A 141 1.16 17.49 -3.49
N PRO A 142 0.75 16.94 -4.65
CA PRO A 142 1.26 17.39 -5.94
C PRO A 142 0.83 18.81 -6.26
N ALA A 143 1.60 19.51 -7.08
CA ALA A 143 1.11 20.69 -7.78
C ALA A 143 0.27 20.22 -8.97
N TRP A 144 -1.01 20.57 -9.00
CA TRP A 144 -1.91 20.20 -10.10
C TRP A 144 -1.94 21.24 -11.23
N GLU A 145 -1.20 22.35 -11.09
CA GLU A 145 -0.93 23.27 -12.19
C GLU A 145 -0.26 22.55 -13.38
N GLY A 146 -0.74 22.82 -14.59
CA GLY A 146 -0.28 22.15 -15.81
C GLY A 146 -0.75 20.69 -15.94
N GLN A 147 -1.46 20.15 -14.95
CA GLN A 147 -2.08 18.81 -14.99
C GLN A 147 -3.61 18.89 -15.02
N LEU A 148 -4.19 19.88 -14.34
CA LEU A 148 -5.62 20.19 -14.34
C LEU A 148 -5.86 21.60 -14.86
N THR A 149 -6.96 21.77 -15.58
CA THR A 149 -7.46 23.09 -15.95
C THR A 149 -8.01 23.85 -14.75
N VAL A 150 -8.06 25.18 -14.83
CA VAL A 150 -8.65 26.04 -13.78
C VAL A 150 -10.10 25.65 -13.47
N ASP A 151 -10.87 25.29 -14.49
CA ASP A 151 -12.25 24.83 -14.34
C ASP A 151 -12.34 23.51 -13.57
N GLU A 152 -11.48 22.53 -13.90
CA GLU A 152 -11.41 21.27 -13.16
C GLU A 152 -11.03 21.47 -11.70
N VAL A 153 -10.10 22.39 -11.40
CA VAL A 153 -9.73 22.76 -10.04
C VAL A 153 -10.94 23.32 -9.28
N TRP A 154 -11.72 24.20 -9.88
CA TRP A 154 -12.92 24.74 -9.22
C TRP A 154 -14.02 23.69 -9.03
N LYS A 155 -14.22 22.80 -10.00
CA LYS A 155 -15.21 21.72 -9.90
C LYS A 155 -14.83 20.71 -8.81
N VAL A 156 -13.55 20.32 -8.71
CA VAL A 156 -13.12 19.42 -7.63
C VAL A 156 -13.23 20.08 -6.26
N LEU A 157 -12.95 21.39 -6.14
CA LEU A 157 -13.15 22.13 -4.90
C LEU A 157 -14.63 22.24 -4.53
N LEU A 158 -15.52 22.46 -5.51
CA LEU A 158 -16.97 22.42 -5.30
C LEU A 158 -17.40 21.07 -4.73
N PHE A 159 -16.92 19.96 -5.32
CA PHE A 159 -17.19 18.61 -4.84
C PHE A 159 -16.69 18.41 -3.40
N ILE A 160 -15.41 18.68 -3.12
CA ILE A 160 -14.84 18.49 -1.77
C ILE A 160 -15.60 19.32 -0.74
N GLN A 161 -15.91 20.59 -1.02
CA GLN A 161 -16.62 21.46 -0.08
C GLN A 161 -18.05 20.99 0.18
N THR A 162 -18.78 20.63 -0.88
CA THR A 162 -20.18 20.17 -0.78
C THR A 162 -20.24 18.87 0.02
N THR A 163 -19.48 17.86 -0.40
CA THR A 163 -19.46 16.54 0.24
C THR A 163 -18.93 16.58 1.68
N ALA A 164 -17.90 17.40 1.97
CA ALA A 164 -17.40 17.52 3.33
C ALA A 164 -18.43 18.19 4.26
N ARG A 165 -19.15 19.22 3.77
CA ARG A 165 -20.21 19.89 4.56
C ARG A 165 -21.40 18.98 4.81
N GLU A 166 -21.83 18.21 3.82
CA GLU A 166 -22.87 17.19 3.97
C GLU A 166 -22.47 16.18 5.06
N ARG A 167 -21.25 15.62 4.98
CA ARG A 167 -20.73 14.68 5.99
C ARG A 167 -20.65 15.27 7.41
N LEU A 168 -20.37 16.57 7.54
CA LEU A 168 -20.36 17.25 8.83
C LEU A 168 -21.77 17.55 9.36
N ALA A 169 -22.74 17.77 8.47
CA ALA A 169 -24.14 18.03 8.80
C ALA A 169 -24.94 16.75 9.13
N ASP A 170 -24.58 15.61 8.52
CA ASP A 170 -25.27 14.31 8.61
C ASP A 170 -25.31 13.66 10.01
N LYS A 171 -24.85 14.34 11.08
CA LYS A 171 -24.97 13.84 12.46
C LYS A 171 -26.33 14.07 13.11
N ALA A 172 -27.22 14.89 12.51
CA ALA A 172 -28.44 15.35 13.17
C ALA A 172 -29.75 14.67 12.70
N ASN A 173 -29.73 13.85 11.64
CA ASN A 173 -30.94 13.28 11.03
C ASN A 173 -30.74 11.82 10.59
N THR A 174 -30.48 10.93 11.55
CA THR A 174 -30.41 9.49 11.27
C THR A 174 -31.80 8.97 10.92
N PRO A 175 -32.00 8.34 9.74
CA PRO A 175 -33.28 7.72 9.40
C PRO A 175 -33.71 6.70 10.46
N SER A 176 -35.01 6.61 10.72
CA SER A 176 -35.55 5.70 11.75
C SER A 176 -35.54 4.23 11.33
N GLU A 177 -35.72 3.94 10.03
CA GLU A 177 -35.83 2.57 9.52
C GLU A 177 -35.06 2.35 8.20
N PRO A 178 -34.51 1.14 7.98
CA PRO A 178 -33.81 0.81 6.76
C PRO A 178 -34.81 0.62 5.61
N SER A 179 -34.49 1.14 4.42
CA SER A 179 -35.30 0.93 3.22
C SER A 179 -34.43 0.83 1.97
N GLU A 180 -34.99 0.21 0.92
CA GLU A 180 -34.35 0.14 -0.40
C GLU A 180 -34.08 1.54 -0.97
N ASP A 181 -35.03 2.47 -0.87
CA ASP A 181 -34.88 3.85 -1.37
C ASP A 181 -33.77 4.60 -0.65
N LEU A 182 -33.67 4.44 0.68
CA LEU A 182 -32.55 4.98 1.46
C LEU A 182 -31.22 4.40 0.95
N GLY A 183 -31.14 3.08 0.79
CA GLY A 183 -29.97 2.41 0.25
C GLY A 183 -29.58 2.87 -1.14
N LYS A 184 -30.56 3.05 -2.02
CA LYS A 184 -30.37 3.52 -3.40
C LYS A 184 -29.78 4.92 -3.43
N LYS A 185 -30.31 5.84 -2.61
CA LYS A 185 -29.77 7.20 -2.49
C LYS A 185 -28.30 7.16 -2.05
N ILE A 186 -28.01 6.46 -0.96
CA ILE A 186 -26.63 6.35 -0.44
C ILE A 186 -25.70 5.71 -1.48
N TYR A 187 -26.17 4.68 -2.18
CA TYR A 187 -25.40 4.01 -3.22
C TYR A 187 -25.05 4.96 -4.38
N GLN A 188 -26.03 5.72 -4.86
CA GLN A 188 -25.85 6.72 -5.92
C GLN A 188 -24.90 7.83 -5.50
N ASP A 189 -24.95 8.25 -4.23
CA ASP A 189 -24.12 9.34 -3.72
C ASP A 189 -22.68 8.89 -3.43
N LYS A 190 -22.48 7.62 -3.02
CA LYS A 190 -21.22 7.18 -2.40
C LYS A 190 -20.57 5.98 -3.09
N CYS A 191 -21.34 5.02 -3.60
CA CYS A 191 -20.82 3.75 -4.12
C CYS A 191 -20.64 3.74 -5.65
N VAL A 192 -21.40 4.57 -6.36
CA VAL A 192 -21.49 4.59 -7.83
C VAL A 192 -20.14 4.87 -8.51
N HIS A 193 -19.28 5.67 -7.87
CA HIS A 193 -17.98 6.06 -8.43
C HIS A 193 -17.04 4.86 -8.62
N CYS A 194 -17.24 3.81 -7.82
CA CYS A 194 -16.52 2.55 -7.91
C CYS A 194 -17.35 1.46 -8.58
N HIS A 195 -18.58 1.24 -8.10
CA HIS A 195 -19.37 0.09 -8.52
C HIS A 195 -20.24 0.32 -9.76
N GLY A 196 -20.34 1.55 -10.26
CA GLY A 196 -21.20 1.89 -11.39
C GLY A 196 -22.67 2.03 -11.01
N ALA A 197 -23.50 2.59 -11.89
CA ALA A 197 -24.92 2.83 -11.59
C ALA A 197 -25.73 1.53 -11.46
N THR A 198 -25.35 0.49 -12.20
CA THR A 198 -25.97 -0.83 -12.24
C THR A 198 -25.28 -1.85 -11.32
N GLY A 199 -24.19 -1.46 -10.65
CA GLY A 199 -23.40 -2.36 -9.82
C GLY A 199 -22.49 -3.31 -10.58
N GLU A 200 -22.19 -3.07 -11.86
CA GLU A 200 -21.37 -3.95 -12.69
C GLU A 200 -19.86 -3.78 -12.45
N GLY A 201 -19.46 -2.86 -11.56
CA GLY A 201 -18.05 -2.60 -11.25
C GLY A 201 -17.35 -1.74 -12.29
N ASP A 202 -18.10 -0.92 -13.01
CA ASP A 202 -17.69 -0.08 -14.15
C ASP A 202 -17.74 1.42 -13.83
N GLY A 203 -17.65 1.78 -12.54
CA GLY A 203 -17.56 3.18 -12.11
C GLY A 203 -16.33 3.90 -12.66
N VAL A 204 -16.31 5.23 -12.53
CA VAL A 204 -15.26 6.10 -13.11
C VAL A 204 -13.84 5.76 -12.64
N ILE A 205 -13.69 5.14 -11.46
CA ILE A 205 -12.40 4.73 -10.93
C ILE A 205 -11.93 3.36 -11.44
N THR A 206 -12.75 2.57 -12.12
CA THR A 206 -12.41 1.18 -12.49
C THR A 206 -11.11 1.03 -13.28
N PRO A 207 -10.77 1.90 -14.26
CA PRO A 207 -9.45 1.87 -14.92
C PRO A 207 -8.29 2.21 -13.99
N PHE A 208 -8.60 2.84 -12.85
CA PHE A 208 -7.71 3.35 -11.82
C PHE A 208 -7.93 2.65 -10.46
N SER A 209 -8.45 1.40 -10.45
CA SER A 209 -8.45 0.49 -9.29
C SER A 209 -7.94 -0.91 -9.61
N SER A 210 -7.05 -1.46 -8.78
CA SER A 210 -6.66 -2.87 -8.78
C SER A 210 -6.67 -3.44 -7.34
N PRO A 211 -7.46 -4.49 -7.05
CA PRO A 211 -8.38 -5.16 -7.98
C PRO A 211 -9.52 -4.26 -8.43
N ARG A 212 -10.18 -4.57 -9.55
CA ARG A 212 -11.37 -3.83 -9.97
C ARG A 212 -12.51 -3.98 -8.94
N PRO A 213 -13.40 -2.98 -8.86
CA PRO A 213 -14.61 -3.06 -8.04
C PRO A 213 -15.42 -4.31 -8.37
N ARG A 214 -16.08 -4.87 -7.36
CA ARG A 214 -16.89 -6.08 -7.54
C ARG A 214 -18.11 -5.76 -8.40
N ASP A 215 -18.31 -6.56 -9.45
CA ASP A 215 -19.59 -6.74 -10.12
C ASP A 215 -20.62 -7.39 -9.16
N LEU A 216 -21.46 -6.53 -8.57
CA LEU A 216 -22.55 -6.87 -7.67
C LEU A 216 -23.74 -7.48 -8.43
N SER A 217 -23.90 -7.20 -9.73
CA SER A 217 -25.00 -7.73 -10.55
C SER A 217 -25.00 -9.27 -10.62
N LYS A 218 -23.81 -9.88 -10.49
CA LYS A 218 -23.65 -11.35 -10.48
C LYS A 218 -24.08 -11.99 -9.16
N GLY A 219 -24.30 -11.23 -8.09
CA GLY A 219 -24.68 -11.76 -6.77
C GLY A 219 -23.60 -12.66 -6.13
N HIS A 220 -22.33 -12.51 -6.56
CA HIS A 220 -21.20 -13.29 -6.06
C HIS A 220 -20.30 -12.42 -5.18
N ILE A 221 -20.35 -12.65 -3.86
CA ILE A 221 -19.51 -11.95 -2.89
C ILE A 221 -18.33 -12.83 -2.46
N LYS A 222 -17.15 -12.21 -2.32
CA LYS A 222 -15.90 -12.91 -1.95
C LYS A 222 -15.96 -13.46 -0.52
N LEU A 223 -16.33 -12.60 0.43
CA LEU A 223 -16.36 -12.92 1.85
C LEU A 223 -17.78 -13.33 2.23
N ARG A 224 -17.95 -14.57 2.68
CA ARG A 224 -19.25 -15.19 2.97
C ARG A 224 -19.17 -16.08 4.20
N THR A 225 -20.32 -16.43 4.76
CA THR A 225 -20.49 -17.50 5.76
C THR A 225 -21.22 -18.71 5.18
N THR A 226 -21.77 -18.61 3.96
CA THR A 226 -22.47 -19.72 3.28
C THR A 226 -21.51 -20.63 2.48
N PRO A 227 -21.91 -21.81 1.95
CA PRO A 227 -21.05 -22.71 1.14
C PRO A 227 -20.70 -22.17 -0.25
N PHE A 228 -19.54 -22.51 -0.84
CA PHE A 228 -19.01 -21.92 -2.09
C PHE A 228 -20.05 -21.77 -3.22
N GLY A 229 -20.07 -20.62 -3.88
CA GLY A 229 -20.99 -20.31 -4.97
C GLY A 229 -22.43 -20.01 -4.55
N LYS A 230 -22.79 -20.15 -3.26
CA LYS A 230 -24.10 -19.76 -2.74
C LYS A 230 -24.17 -18.27 -2.45
N VAL A 231 -25.39 -17.74 -2.51
CA VAL A 231 -25.72 -16.35 -2.18
C VAL A 231 -25.26 -16.05 -0.73
N PRO A 232 -24.61 -14.90 -0.48
CA PRO A 232 -24.22 -14.48 0.88
C PRO A 232 -25.45 -14.22 1.74
N THR A 233 -25.30 -14.22 3.06
CA THR A 233 -26.33 -13.72 3.97
C THR A 233 -26.41 -12.19 3.92
N ASP A 234 -27.49 -11.63 4.46
CA ASP A 234 -27.61 -10.18 4.64
C ASP A 234 -26.51 -9.66 5.61
N ASP A 235 -26.14 -10.42 6.65
CA ASP A 235 -24.99 -10.13 7.52
C ASP A 235 -23.65 -10.12 6.78
N ASP A 236 -23.43 -11.05 5.83
CA ASP A 236 -22.21 -11.08 5.03
C ASP A 236 -22.06 -9.78 4.22
N LEU A 237 -23.17 -9.27 3.67
CA LEU A 237 -23.21 -7.99 2.94
C LEU A 237 -22.97 -6.82 3.90
N PHE A 238 -23.67 -6.80 5.05
CA PHE A 238 -23.53 -5.77 6.07
C PHE A 238 -22.08 -5.66 6.57
N LEU A 239 -21.44 -6.79 6.87
CA LEU A 239 -20.06 -6.82 7.35
C LEU A 239 -19.06 -6.44 6.25
N ALA A 240 -19.33 -6.79 4.99
CA ALA A 240 -18.50 -6.37 3.86
C ALA A 240 -18.54 -4.85 3.65
N ILE A 241 -19.70 -4.21 3.83
CA ILE A 241 -19.86 -2.75 3.79
C ILE A 241 -19.17 -2.11 5.00
N THR A 242 -19.44 -2.63 6.19
CA THR A 242 -18.94 -2.09 7.47
C THR A 242 -17.41 -2.08 7.52
N HIS A 243 -16.77 -3.18 7.13
CA HIS A 243 -15.32 -3.33 7.24
C HIS A 243 -14.54 -3.01 5.96
N GLY A 244 -15.23 -2.83 4.83
CA GLY A 244 -14.60 -2.68 3.53
C GLY A 244 -13.75 -3.90 3.16
N MET A 245 -12.73 -3.68 2.32
CA MET A 245 -11.80 -4.73 1.90
C MET A 245 -10.35 -4.25 2.07
N LYS A 246 -9.69 -4.71 3.14
CA LYS A 246 -8.30 -4.35 3.45
C LYS A 246 -7.35 -4.54 2.26
N GLY A 247 -6.47 -3.56 2.05
CA GLY A 247 -5.50 -3.53 0.95
C GLY A 247 -6.15 -3.39 -0.44
N THR A 248 -7.31 -2.74 -0.54
CA THR A 248 -7.98 -2.38 -1.79
C THR A 248 -8.53 -0.96 -1.68
N THR A 249 -9.14 -0.46 -2.76
CA THR A 249 -9.83 0.83 -2.82
C THR A 249 -11.20 0.86 -2.15
N MET A 250 -11.71 -0.27 -1.63
CA MET A 250 -13.01 -0.33 -0.92
C MET A 250 -12.82 -0.02 0.58
N PRO A 251 -13.17 1.20 1.05
CA PRO A 251 -12.99 1.61 2.44
C PRO A 251 -14.04 0.99 3.37
N PRO A 252 -13.83 1.05 4.70
CA PRO A 252 -14.87 0.72 5.67
C PRO A 252 -15.95 1.82 5.76
N TRP A 253 -17.22 1.41 5.78
CA TRP A 253 -18.38 2.30 5.92
C TRP A 253 -19.01 2.25 7.33
N GLY A 254 -18.20 1.93 8.34
CA GLY A 254 -18.60 1.89 9.75
C GLY A 254 -19.10 3.23 10.31
N HIS A 255 -18.78 4.35 9.66
CA HIS A 255 -19.19 5.70 10.03
C HIS A 255 -20.66 6.02 9.67
N LEU A 256 -21.27 5.28 8.74
CA LEU A 256 -22.71 5.34 8.52
C LEU A 256 -23.44 4.73 9.72
N SER A 257 -24.70 5.07 9.94
CA SER A 257 -25.53 4.38 10.91
C SER A 257 -25.81 2.92 10.49
N GLU A 258 -26.24 2.08 11.43
CA GLU A 258 -26.67 0.73 11.08
C GLU A 258 -27.87 0.73 10.14
N THR A 259 -28.83 1.65 10.36
CA THR A 259 -30.00 1.85 9.50
C THR A 259 -29.62 2.11 8.04
N GLU A 260 -28.67 3.01 7.83
CA GLU A 260 -28.17 3.33 6.48
C GLU A 260 -27.45 2.14 5.84
N ARG A 261 -26.62 1.42 6.59
CA ARG A 261 -25.95 0.21 6.08
C ARG A 261 -26.93 -0.90 5.75
N TRP A 262 -27.99 -1.09 6.55
CA TRP A 262 -29.05 -2.05 6.24
C TRP A 262 -29.88 -1.63 5.03
N GLY A 263 -30.13 -0.32 4.85
CA GLY A 263 -30.71 0.22 3.62
C GLY A 263 -29.83 -0.12 2.39
N LEU A 264 -28.51 0.08 2.48
CA LEU A 264 -27.57 -0.32 1.44
C LEU A 264 -27.64 -1.83 1.14
N VAL A 265 -27.73 -2.69 2.16
CA VAL A 265 -27.91 -4.14 1.96
C VAL A 265 -29.19 -4.42 1.17
N ALA A 266 -30.32 -3.80 1.56
CA ALA A 266 -31.59 -3.95 0.86
C ALA A 266 -31.46 -3.56 -0.63
N TYR A 267 -30.86 -2.41 -0.93
CA TYR A 267 -30.64 -1.97 -2.31
C TYR A 267 -29.67 -2.87 -3.08
N ILE A 268 -28.53 -3.27 -2.50
CA ILE A 268 -27.54 -4.12 -3.18
C ILE A 268 -28.14 -5.46 -3.61
N LYS A 269 -29.07 -6.02 -2.83
CA LYS A 269 -29.77 -7.25 -3.19
C LYS A 269 -30.60 -7.10 -4.48
N THR A 270 -31.13 -5.91 -4.76
CA THR A 270 -31.90 -5.63 -5.99
C THR A 270 -31.05 -5.65 -7.26
N LEU A 271 -29.74 -5.40 -7.13
CA LEU A 271 -28.82 -5.36 -8.27
C LEU A 271 -28.61 -6.74 -8.91
N SER A 272 -28.98 -7.83 -8.22
CA SER A 272 -28.83 -9.18 -8.76
C SER A 272 -30.12 -10.01 -8.67
N PRO A 273 -30.60 -10.61 -9.78
CA PRO A 273 -31.76 -11.50 -9.76
C PRO A 273 -31.54 -12.77 -8.93
N LYS A 274 -30.32 -13.06 -8.45
CA LYS A 274 -30.04 -14.22 -7.59
C LYS A 274 -30.67 -14.11 -6.21
N PHE A 275 -30.73 -12.91 -5.63
CA PHE A 275 -31.32 -12.72 -4.30
C PHE A 275 -32.83 -12.92 -4.37
N GLU A 276 -33.50 -12.26 -5.31
CA GLU A 276 -34.93 -12.44 -5.55
C GLU A 276 -35.29 -13.91 -5.86
N LYS A 277 -34.51 -14.60 -6.71
CA LYS A 277 -34.71 -16.03 -7.00
C LYS A 277 -34.49 -16.93 -5.78
N PHE A 278 -33.65 -16.54 -4.83
CA PHE A 278 -33.41 -17.29 -3.60
C PHE A 278 -34.62 -17.18 -2.66
N GLU A 279 -35.14 -15.96 -2.50
CA GLU A 279 -36.33 -15.65 -1.67
C GLU A 279 -37.60 -16.26 -2.26
N LYS A 280 -37.86 -16.09 -3.57
CA LYS A 280 -39.03 -16.70 -4.26
C LYS A 280 -39.07 -18.23 -4.16
N LYS A 281 -37.91 -18.87 -3.99
CA LYS A 281 -37.81 -20.33 -3.82
C LYS A 281 -37.90 -20.78 -2.36
N ASN A 282 -38.17 -19.86 -1.43
CA ASN A 282 -38.26 -20.08 0.01
C ASN A 282 -37.07 -20.90 0.55
N LYS A 283 -35.86 -20.57 0.07
CA LYS A 283 -34.64 -21.27 0.48
C LYS A 283 -34.09 -20.65 1.76
N SER A 284 -33.56 -21.51 2.63
CA SER A 284 -32.82 -21.08 3.82
C SER A 284 -31.31 -21.10 3.57
N HIS A 285 -30.58 -20.18 4.19
CA HIS A 285 -29.12 -20.20 4.15
C HIS A 285 -28.59 -21.36 4.99
N THR A 286 -27.66 -22.13 4.42
CA THR A 286 -26.78 -23.00 5.21
C THR A 286 -25.59 -22.16 5.66
N ILE A 287 -25.33 -22.11 6.97
CA ILE A 287 -24.20 -21.38 7.54
C ILE A 287 -23.07 -22.36 7.83
N ILE A 288 -21.85 -21.99 7.45
CA ILE A 288 -20.65 -22.74 7.81
C ILE A 288 -20.32 -22.44 9.27
N THR A 289 -20.44 -23.44 10.12
CA THR A 289 -20.02 -23.37 11.52
C THR A 289 -18.49 -23.34 11.60
N VAL A 290 -17.96 -22.44 12.41
CA VAL A 290 -16.52 -22.39 12.72
C VAL A 290 -16.33 -23.01 14.10
N PRO A 291 -15.67 -24.18 14.22
CA PRO A 291 -15.39 -24.79 15.52
C PRO A 291 -14.47 -23.92 16.38
N GLU A 292 -14.35 -24.23 17.66
CA GLU A 292 -13.38 -23.53 18.51
C GLU A 292 -11.94 -23.83 18.07
N PRO A 293 -11.04 -22.83 18.02
CA PRO A 293 -9.67 -23.05 17.60
C PRO A 293 -8.92 -23.91 18.62
N PRO A 294 -8.29 -25.03 18.20
CA PRO A 294 -7.50 -25.87 19.10
C PRO A 294 -6.23 -25.12 19.56
N PRO A 295 -5.53 -25.59 20.61
CA PRO A 295 -4.22 -25.06 20.98
C PRO A 295 -3.23 -25.14 19.82
N LEU A 296 -2.38 -24.12 19.68
CA LEU A 296 -1.29 -24.12 18.71
C LEU A 296 -0.11 -24.92 19.29
N THR A 297 0.32 -25.97 18.57
CA THR A 297 1.47 -26.82 18.94
C THR A 297 2.48 -26.90 17.79
N LEU A 298 3.73 -27.26 18.08
CA LEU A 298 4.76 -27.45 17.05
C LEU A 298 4.38 -28.52 16.03
N GLU A 299 3.73 -29.59 16.48
CA GLU A 299 3.26 -30.68 15.61
C GLU A 299 2.15 -30.18 14.67
N SER A 300 1.22 -29.35 15.17
CA SER A 300 0.17 -28.76 14.34
C SER A 300 0.73 -27.81 13.27
N ILE A 301 1.78 -27.05 13.61
CA ILE A 301 2.51 -26.20 12.65
C ILE A 301 3.21 -27.07 11.60
N ALA A 302 3.86 -28.16 12.01
CA ALA A 302 4.57 -29.06 11.10
C ALA A 302 3.60 -29.73 10.10
N ARG A 303 2.47 -30.26 10.57
CA ARG A 303 1.40 -30.79 9.71
C ARG A 303 0.81 -29.71 8.81
N GLY A 304 0.60 -28.52 9.35
CA GLY A 304 0.10 -27.36 8.61
C GLY A 304 1.02 -26.94 7.47
N LYS A 305 2.33 -26.95 7.72
CA LYS A 305 3.37 -26.66 6.72
C LYS A 305 3.32 -27.66 5.58
N ASP A 306 3.25 -28.96 5.89
CA ASP A 306 3.14 -30.02 4.87
C ASP A 306 1.89 -29.83 3.99
N LEU A 307 0.74 -29.61 4.62
CA LEU A 307 -0.51 -29.33 3.92
C LEU A 307 -0.42 -28.07 3.05
N PHE A 308 0.19 -27.00 3.57
CA PHE A 308 0.36 -25.74 2.83
C PHE A 308 1.28 -25.91 1.62
N ILE A 309 2.41 -26.61 1.77
CA ILE A 309 3.33 -26.88 0.66
C ILE A 309 2.63 -27.67 -0.45
N LYS A 310 1.81 -28.65 -0.10
CA LYS A 310 1.10 -29.48 -1.08
C LYS A 310 -0.08 -28.77 -1.77
N ASN A 311 -0.78 -27.89 -1.06
CA ASN A 311 -2.11 -27.41 -1.50
C ASN A 311 -2.20 -25.89 -1.70
N CYS A 312 -1.19 -25.12 -1.28
CA CYS A 312 -1.25 -23.65 -1.25
C CYS A 312 -0.04 -23.01 -1.93
N SER A 313 1.15 -23.60 -1.80
CA SER A 313 2.41 -23.03 -2.30
C SER A 313 2.42 -22.80 -3.82
N GLY A 314 1.66 -23.59 -4.59
CA GLY A 314 1.56 -23.43 -6.04
C GLY A 314 1.09 -22.02 -6.45
N CYS A 315 0.27 -21.36 -5.62
CA CYS A 315 -0.13 -19.96 -5.82
C CYS A 315 0.56 -19.02 -4.82
N HIS A 316 0.62 -19.38 -3.54
CA HIS A 316 1.12 -18.46 -2.50
C HIS A 316 2.65 -18.44 -2.37
N GLY A 317 3.37 -19.41 -2.96
CA GLY A 317 4.79 -19.64 -2.73
C GLY A 317 5.09 -20.26 -1.37
N VAL A 318 6.27 -20.84 -1.19
CA VAL A 318 6.62 -21.57 0.05
C VAL A 318 6.85 -20.66 1.25
N LYS A 319 7.08 -19.36 1.03
CA LYS A 319 7.13 -18.33 2.08
C LYS A 319 5.87 -17.47 2.12
N GLY A 320 4.85 -17.80 1.32
CA GLY A 320 3.62 -17.03 1.27
C GLY A 320 3.76 -15.67 0.57
N ARG A 321 4.86 -15.39 -0.14
CA ARG A 321 5.11 -14.10 -0.81
C ARG A 321 4.61 -14.09 -2.25
N ASN A 322 3.43 -14.67 -2.48
CA ASN A 322 2.72 -14.72 -3.75
C ASN A 322 3.54 -15.13 -4.99
N ASP A 323 4.65 -15.84 -4.80
CA ASP A 323 5.64 -16.23 -5.81
C ASP A 323 5.50 -17.68 -6.27
N GLY A 324 4.34 -18.31 -6.05
CA GLY A 324 4.08 -19.67 -6.48
C GLY A 324 4.15 -19.84 -8.01
N VAL A 325 4.60 -21.00 -8.47
CA VAL A 325 4.79 -21.31 -9.91
C VAL A 325 3.53 -21.09 -10.77
N SER A 326 2.35 -21.27 -10.20
CA SER A 326 1.07 -21.07 -10.90
C SER A 326 0.69 -19.60 -10.97
N THR A 327 1.17 -18.76 -10.06
CA THR A 327 0.86 -17.32 -10.05
C THR A 327 1.31 -16.65 -11.33
N ARG A 328 2.48 -17.04 -11.85
CA ARG A 328 3.00 -16.54 -13.14
C ARG A 328 2.09 -16.86 -14.32
N LYS A 329 1.33 -17.96 -14.25
CA LYS A 329 0.45 -18.43 -15.32
C LYS A 329 -0.96 -17.85 -15.23
N ILE A 330 -1.41 -17.46 -14.04
CA ILE A 330 -2.81 -17.05 -13.79
C ILE A 330 -2.98 -15.55 -13.57
N VAL A 331 -1.89 -14.77 -13.46
CA VAL A 331 -1.97 -13.35 -13.08
C VAL A 331 -1.46 -12.38 -14.16
N ASN A 332 -2.26 -11.34 -14.40
CA ASN A 332 -2.06 -10.28 -15.37
C ASN A 332 -2.88 -9.04 -14.92
N ILE A 333 -2.20 -7.96 -14.52
CA ILE A 333 -2.84 -6.73 -14.05
C ILE A 333 -3.70 -6.06 -15.14
N PRO A 334 -3.24 -5.93 -16.40
CA PRO A 334 -4.09 -5.44 -17.50
C PRO A 334 -5.44 -6.15 -17.64
N THR A 335 -5.52 -7.44 -17.32
CA THR A 335 -6.77 -8.22 -17.39
C THR A 335 -7.53 -8.31 -16.05
N ASP A 336 -7.10 -7.60 -15.00
CA ASP A 336 -7.61 -7.69 -13.62
C ASP A 336 -7.57 -9.12 -13.04
N ALA A 337 -6.65 -9.95 -13.52
CA ALA A 337 -6.44 -11.25 -12.92
C ALA A 337 -5.82 -11.07 -11.52
N LEU A 338 -6.52 -11.59 -10.51
CA LEU A 338 -6.25 -11.28 -9.10
C LEU A 338 -5.01 -12.01 -8.58
N TRP A 339 -3.99 -11.25 -8.19
CA TRP A 339 -2.85 -11.77 -7.43
C TRP A 339 -3.30 -12.47 -6.13
N PRO A 340 -2.75 -13.65 -5.78
CA PRO A 340 -2.86 -14.16 -4.43
C PRO A 340 -2.26 -13.13 -3.47
N ARG A 341 -2.89 -12.96 -2.31
CA ARG A 341 -2.34 -12.07 -1.29
C ARG A 341 -0.98 -12.59 -0.82
N ASN A 342 -0.06 -11.66 -0.59
CA ASN A 342 1.17 -11.93 0.12
C ASN A 342 0.82 -12.25 1.59
N LEU A 343 0.87 -13.53 1.94
CA LEU A 343 0.57 -14.07 3.26
C LEU A 343 1.59 -13.67 4.33
N SER A 344 2.77 -13.16 3.93
CA SER A 344 3.72 -12.53 4.86
C SER A 344 3.31 -11.10 5.26
N LYS A 345 2.19 -10.58 4.72
CA LYS A 345 1.59 -9.27 5.05
C LYS A 345 0.16 -9.43 5.59
N PRO A 346 -0.05 -10.11 6.73
CA PRO A 346 -1.37 -10.48 7.24
C PRO A 346 -2.30 -9.29 7.51
N TRP A 347 -1.78 -8.09 7.78
CA TRP A 347 -2.58 -6.87 7.88
C TRP A 347 -3.38 -6.53 6.61
N THR A 348 -3.05 -7.15 5.47
CA THR A 348 -3.78 -7.02 4.18
C THR A 348 -4.87 -8.08 3.97
N PHE A 349 -5.09 -8.99 4.93
CA PHE A 349 -6.09 -10.05 4.81
C PHE A 349 -7.49 -9.46 4.78
N ARG A 350 -8.23 -9.74 3.69
CA ARG A 350 -9.55 -9.15 3.44
C ARG A 350 -10.56 -9.46 4.53
N ARG A 351 -10.58 -10.69 5.03
CA ARG A 351 -11.48 -11.10 6.14
C ARG A 351 -10.93 -10.72 7.52
N GLY A 352 -9.61 -10.56 7.63
CA GLY A 352 -8.90 -10.35 8.89
C GLY A 352 -7.98 -11.51 9.27
N VAL A 353 -7.28 -11.33 10.39
CA VAL A 353 -6.12 -12.15 10.81
C VAL A 353 -6.45 -13.12 11.95
N SER A 354 -7.69 -13.12 12.46
CA SER A 354 -8.05 -14.04 13.53
C SER A 354 -8.09 -15.48 13.02
N ARG A 355 -7.79 -16.45 13.91
CA ARG A 355 -7.81 -17.87 13.57
C ARG A 355 -9.13 -18.31 12.93
N LYS A 356 -10.26 -17.86 13.50
CA LYS A 356 -11.61 -18.12 12.96
C LYS A 356 -11.83 -17.50 11.58
N GLN A 357 -11.28 -16.32 11.31
CA GLN A 357 -11.38 -15.67 9.99
C GLN A 357 -10.53 -16.38 8.94
N ILE A 358 -9.30 -16.80 9.27
CA ILE A 358 -8.45 -17.57 8.34
C ILE A 358 -9.12 -18.92 8.05
N TYR A 359 -9.59 -19.63 9.08
CA TYR A 359 -10.34 -20.88 8.94
C TYR A 359 -11.56 -20.71 8.01
N LEU A 360 -12.38 -19.67 8.24
CA LEU A 360 -13.59 -19.43 7.45
C LEU A 360 -13.23 -19.12 5.98
N THR A 361 -12.12 -18.43 5.74
CA THR A 361 -11.61 -18.18 4.38
C THR A 361 -11.30 -19.49 3.65
N LEU A 362 -10.66 -20.45 4.32
CA LEU A 362 -10.37 -21.77 3.75
C LEU A 362 -11.65 -22.60 3.51
N ARG A 363 -12.63 -22.54 4.43
CA ARG A 363 -13.89 -23.29 4.31
C ARG A 363 -14.84 -22.76 3.24
N THR A 364 -14.87 -21.45 3.06
CA THR A 364 -15.82 -20.78 2.17
C THR A 364 -15.27 -20.52 0.78
N GLY A 365 -13.94 -20.53 0.62
CA GLY A 365 -13.24 -20.08 -0.58
C GLY A 365 -13.49 -18.58 -0.86
N LEU A 366 -12.96 -18.07 -1.97
CA LEU A 366 -13.26 -16.70 -2.42
C LEU A 366 -13.95 -16.74 -3.77
N SER A 367 -15.26 -16.45 -3.80
CA SER A 367 -16.05 -16.50 -5.03
C SER A 367 -15.50 -15.54 -6.10
N GLY A 368 -15.39 -16.06 -7.34
CA GLY A 368 -14.84 -15.31 -8.48
C GLY A 368 -13.33 -15.09 -8.41
N THR A 369 -12.61 -15.96 -7.70
CA THR A 369 -11.14 -16.02 -7.72
C THR A 369 -10.66 -17.47 -7.83
N ALA A 370 -9.36 -17.68 -8.06
CA ALA A 370 -8.75 -19.02 -8.08
C ALA A 370 -8.60 -19.66 -6.69
N MET A 371 -8.91 -18.94 -5.59
CA MET A 371 -8.77 -19.47 -4.23
C MET A 371 -9.91 -20.46 -3.93
N PRO A 372 -9.61 -21.77 -3.84
CA PRO A 372 -10.65 -22.79 -3.77
C PRO A 372 -11.28 -22.86 -2.37
N ARG A 373 -12.34 -23.67 -2.28
CA ARG A 373 -12.93 -24.11 -1.01
C ARG A 373 -12.28 -25.42 -0.59
N PHE A 374 -11.89 -25.53 0.68
CA PHE A 374 -11.50 -26.78 1.32
C PHE A 374 -12.70 -27.38 2.07
N SER A 375 -13.45 -28.23 1.37
CA SER A 375 -14.64 -28.90 1.93
C SER A 375 -14.27 -29.94 3.00
N GLU A 376 -15.23 -30.31 3.86
CA GLU A 376 -15.06 -31.38 4.86
C GLU A 376 -14.66 -32.73 4.26
N ARG A 377 -15.07 -33.00 3.00
CA ARG A 377 -14.67 -34.20 2.26
C ARG A 377 -13.19 -34.19 1.86
N VAL A 378 -12.62 -33.01 1.69
CA VAL A 378 -11.21 -32.84 1.31
C VAL A 378 -10.36 -32.74 2.58
N PHE A 379 -10.67 -31.76 3.45
CA PHE A 379 -10.00 -31.56 4.74
C PHE A 379 -11.02 -31.51 5.87
N ASN A 380 -10.85 -32.35 6.89
CA ASN A 380 -11.58 -32.21 8.15
C ASN A 380 -11.10 -30.96 8.93
N ASP A 381 -11.76 -30.62 10.04
CA ASP A 381 -11.45 -29.41 10.81
C ASP A 381 -10.03 -29.36 11.34
N ALA A 382 -9.52 -30.50 11.81
CA ALA A 382 -8.15 -30.61 12.31
C ALA A 382 -7.12 -30.19 11.24
N LYS A 383 -7.26 -30.68 10.00
CA LYS A 383 -6.38 -30.29 8.89
C LYS A 383 -6.47 -28.80 8.54
N VAL A 384 -7.68 -28.23 8.56
CA VAL A 384 -7.84 -26.79 8.30
C VAL A 384 -7.19 -25.96 9.42
N TRP A 385 -7.32 -26.37 10.67
CA TRP A 385 -6.65 -25.71 11.80
C TRP A 385 -5.14 -25.82 11.74
N ASP A 386 -4.60 -26.97 11.34
CA ASP A 386 -3.16 -27.14 11.13
C ASP A 386 -2.65 -26.11 10.08
N ILE A 387 -3.34 -25.95 8.95
CA ILE A 387 -3.00 -24.91 7.94
C ILE A 387 -3.08 -23.51 8.54
N VAL A 388 -4.12 -23.20 9.33
CA VAL A 388 -4.26 -21.90 10.00
C VAL A 388 -3.06 -21.64 10.91
N HIS A 389 -2.64 -22.61 11.72
CA HIS A 389 -1.48 -22.48 12.59
C HIS A 389 -0.21 -22.19 11.79
N TYR A 390 0.02 -22.90 10.69
CA TYR A 390 1.18 -22.63 9.84
C TYR A 390 1.13 -21.23 9.19
N VAL A 391 -0.02 -20.81 8.65
CA VAL A 391 -0.19 -19.47 8.04
C VAL A 391 0.11 -18.36 9.05
N GLN A 392 -0.24 -18.54 10.32
CA GLN A 392 0.11 -17.58 11.38
C GLN A 392 1.61 -17.48 11.66
N THR A 393 2.42 -18.45 11.24
CA THR A 393 3.89 -18.39 11.40
C THR A 393 4.61 -17.71 10.24
N LEU A 394 3.92 -17.40 9.14
CA LEU A 394 4.54 -16.79 7.96
C LEU A 394 4.99 -15.33 8.21
N SER A 395 4.32 -14.61 9.12
CA SER A 395 4.69 -13.26 9.55
C SER A 395 3.90 -12.84 10.79
N LEU A 396 4.36 -11.79 11.47
CA LEU A 396 3.62 -11.13 12.55
C LEU A 396 2.33 -10.51 12.00
N SER A 397 1.25 -10.56 12.79
CA SER A 397 -0.07 -10.10 12.38
C SER A 397 -0.16 -8.57 12.18
N GLN A 398 0.66 -7.82 12.90
CA GLN A 398 0.68 -6.36 12.88
C GLN A 398 1.53 -5.83 11.72
N LYS A 399 1.06 -4.73 11.10
CA LYS A 399 1.86 -3.98 10.13
C LYS A 399 3.09 -3.41 10.87
N PRO A 400 4.31 -3.50 10.30
CA PRO A 400 5.47 -2.87 10.90
C PRO A 400 5.27 -1.37 11.09
N GLU A 401 5.74 -0.86 12.24
CA GLU A 401 5.74 0.56 12.53
C GLU A 401 6.71 1.32 11.62
N VAL A 402 6.32 2.54 11.23
CA VAL A 402 7.13 3.39 10.36
C VAL A 402 8.02 4.29 11.23
N SER A 403 9.31 4.00 11.33
CA SER A 403 10.28 4.88 11.97
C SER A 403 10.77 5.94 10.98
N ARG A 404 10.56 7.23 11.28
CA ARG A 404 11.01 8.36 10.44
C ARG A 404 12.53 8.57 10.46
N GLN A 405 13.20 8.04 11.48
CA GLN A 405 14.65 8.05 11.62
C GLN A 405 15.17 6.61 11.55
N ILE A 406 16.14 6.35 10.67
CA ILE A 406 16.92 5.12 10.63
C ILE A 406 18.27 5.37 11.31
N ARG A 407 18.68 4.47 12.20
CA ARG A 407 19.99 4.50 12.86
C ARG A 407 20.91 3.53 12.17
N ILE A 408 22.02 4.06 11.66
CA ILE A 408 23.06 3.31 10.96
C ILE A 408 24.19 3.14 11.95
N ARG A 409 24.34 1.91 12.47
CA ARG A 409 25.32 1.60 13.50
C ARG A 409 26.71 1.44 12.89
N ARG A 410 27.71 1.87 13.66
CA ARG A 410 29.10 1.52 13.38
C ARG A 410 29.35 0.05 13.69
N THR A 411 30.09 -0.63 12.82
CA THR A 411 30.66 -1.96 13.05
C THR A 411 32.17 -1.92 12.82
N ASP A 412 32.90 -2.78 13.52
CA ASP A 412 34.31 -2.99 13.25
C ASP A 412 34.50 -3.91 12.04
N GLY A 413 35.58 -3.71 11.28
CA GLY A 413 35.95 -4.56 10.15
C GLY A 413 35.31 -4.20 8.80
N THR A 414 35.35 -5.16 7.87
CA THR A 414 34.80 -5.04 6.52
C THR A 414 33.29 -5.14 6.53
N LEU A 415 32.62 -4.33 5.71
CA LEU A 415 31.16 -4.38 5.60
C LEU A 415 30.68 -5.62 4.85
N PRO A 416 29.51 -6.18 5.23
CA PRO A 416 28.92 -7.32 4.52
C PRO A 416 28.49 -6.90 3.10
N GLU A 417 29.12 -7.49 2.09
CA GLU A 417 28.68 -7.29 0.70
C GLU A 417 27.57 -8.27 0.30
N ASN A 418 27.53 -9.48 0.88
CA ASN A 418 26.54 -10.49 0.53
C ASN A 418 25.19 -10.19 1.23
N PRO A 419 24.06 -10.12 0.48
CA PRO A 419 22.74 -9.97 1.09
C PRO A 419 22.36 -11.08 2.08
N GLU A 420 22.93 -12.29 1.93
CA GLU A 420 22.66 -13.44 2.82
C GLU A 420 23.57 -13.49 4.06
N ASP A 421 24.46 -12.50 4.25
CA ASP A 421 25.37 -12.48 5.40
C ASP A 421 24.61 -12.54 6.75
N PRO A 422 24.97 -13.45 7.68
CA PRO A 422 24.31 -13.56 8.97
C PRO A 422 24.26 -12.27 9.79
N VAL A 423 25.21 -11.35 9.59
CA VAL A 423 25.23 -10.06 10.31
C VAL A 423 23.95 -9.26 10.05
N TRP A 424 23.35 -9.35 8.87
CA TRP A 424 22.09 -8.66 8.55
C TRP A 424 20.90 -9.10 9.40
N LYS A 425 21.00 -10.21 10.15
CA LYS A 425 19.98 -10.65 11.11
C LYS A 425 20.05 -9.89 12.44
N THR A 426 21.19 -9.25 12.74
CA THR A 426 21.39 -8.47 13.97
C THR A 426 21.17 -6.96 13.74
N VAL A 427 21.16 -6.52 12.48
CA VAL A 427 20.92 -5.14 12.08
C VAL A 427 19.42 -4.82 12.13
N PRO A 428 19.00 -3.70 12.76
CA PRO A 428 17.62 -3.25 12.73
C PRO A 428 17.09 -3.08 11.30
N SER A 429 15.91 -3.63 11.02
CA SER A 429 15.21 -3.50 9.75
C SER A 429 14.16 -2.40 9.83
N TYR A 430 14.21 -1.44 8.90
CA TYR A 430 13.30 -0.31 8.85
C TYR A 430 12.31 -0.47 7.70
N PHE A 431 11.01 -0.30 8.00
CA PHE A 431 9.92 -0.43 7.04
C PHE A 431 9.65 0.91 6.35
N PHE A 432 9.85 0.95 5.03
CA PHE A 432 9.58 2.10 4.16
C PHE A 432 8.31 1.82 3.35
N PRO A 433 7.16 2.44 3.67
CA PRO A 433 6.01 2.33 2.80
C PRO A 433 6.28 3.08 1.49
N VAL A 434 5.86 2.49 0.36
CA VAL A 434 5.98 3.12 -0.96
C VAL A 434 4.61 3.22 -1.64
N GLY A 435 4.28 4.42 -2.10
CA GLY A 435 3.07 4.71 -2.88
C GLY A 435 3.39 4.85 -4.35
N GLY A 436 2.40 4.62 -5.20
CA GLY A 436 2.57 4.84 -6.62
C GLY A 436 2.81 6.31 -6.91
N GLN A 437 3.75 6.61 -7.80
CA GLN A 437 3.85 7.94 -8.38
C GLN A 437 2.55 8.18 -9.17
N ILE A 438 1.79 9.22 -8.80
CA ILE A 438 0.53 9.59 -9.48
C ILE A 438 0.47 11.06 -9.91
N MET A 439 1.59 11.78 -9.74
CA MET A 439 1.66 13.21 -9.93
C MET A 439 1.82 13.60 -11.40
N TYR A 440 2.72 12.91 -12.11
CA TYR A 440 3.11 13.19 -13.49
C TYR A 440 2.91 11.94 -14.34
N SER A 441 2.47 12.10 -15.58
CA SER A 441 2.42 10.99 -16.53
C SER A 441 3.83 10.54 -16.93
N GLU A 442 4.12 9.25 -17.11
CA GLU A 442 3.26 8.07 -16.88
C GLU A 442 3.15 7.69 -15.40
N LYS A 443 1.94 7.35 -14.94
CA LYS A 443 1.59 7.12 -13.51
C LYS A 443 1.59 5.63 -13.15
N SER A 444 1.97 5.30 -11.91
CA SER A 444 1.73 3.99 -11.30
C SER A 444 0.56 4.07 -10.32
N PHE A 445 -0.64 3.67 -10.75
CA PHE A 445 -1.81 3.64 -9.86
C PHE A 445 -1.86 2.40 -8.96
N PHE A 446 -1.24 1.28 -9.37
CA PHE A 446 -1.21 0.02 -8.62
C PHE A 446 0.18 -0.60 -8.60
N PRO A 447 1.13 0.02 -7.89
CA PRO A 447 2.39 -0.66 -7.67
C PRO A 447 2.13 -1.97 -6.93
N THR A 448 2.70 -3.07 -7.42
CA THR A 448 2.68 -4.37 -6.74
C THR A 448 3.57 -4.38 -5.51
N THR A 449 4.61 -3.55 -5.51
CA THR A 449 5.44 -3.26 -4.35
C THR A 449 4.82 -2.12 -3.53
N ASP A 450 4.43 -2.41 -2.29
CA ASP A 450 3.83 -1.45 -1.36
C ASP A 450 4.77 -1.06 -0.20
N ASN A 451 5.91 -1.74 -0.07
CA ASN A 451 6.94 -1.39 0.90
C ASN A 451 8.33 -1.89 0.47
N VAL A 452 9.34 -1.28 1.10
CA VAL A 452 10.75 -1.71 1.11
C VAL A 452 11.21 -1.89 2.55
N TYR A 453 12.10 -2.84 2.79
CA TYR A 453 12.85 -2.93 4.04
C TYR A 453 14.28 -2.44 3.81
N LEU A 454 14.77 -1.60 4.71
CA LEU A 454 16.12 -1.04 4.65
C LEU A 454 16.87 -1.40 5.92
N LYS A 455 18.09 -1.92 5.76
CA LYS A 455 19.08 -2.11 6.83
C LYS A 455 20.36 -1.41 6.44
N ALA A 456 21.12 -0.91 7.40
CA ALA A 456 22.35 -0.22 7.09
C ALA A 456 23.40 -0.34 8.21
N LEU A 457 24.66 -0.36 7.80
CA LEU A 457 25.86 -0.39 8.65
C LEU A 457 26.94 0.49 8.04
N HIS A 458 27.83 1.03 8.86
CA HIS A 458 29.06 1.68 8.40
C HIS A 458 30.25 1.23 9.25
N ASN A 459 31.47 1.35 8.72
CA ASN A 459 32.70 1.04 9.48
C ASN A 459 33.55 2.29 9.79
N GLY A 460 33.10 3.45 9.33
CA GLY A 460 33.81 4.73 9.47
C GLY A 460 34.58 5.15 8.22
N ASP A 461 34.68 4.28 7.21
CA ASP A 461 35.21 4.60 5.87
C ASP A 461 34.18 4.34 4.76
N GLU A 462 33.47 3.22 4.84
CA GLU A 462 32.38 2.82 3.94
C GLU A 462 31.04 2.74 4.68
N ILE A 463 29.96 2.74 3.90
CA ILE A 463 28.59 2.47 4.32
C ILE A 463 27.97 1.40 3.42
N ALA A 464 27.17 0.52 4.02
CA ALA A 464 26.45 -0.54 3.35
C ALA A 464 24.95 -0.39 3.62
N PHE A 465 24.14 -0.45 2.58
CA PHE A 465 22.69 -0.52 2.67
C PHE A 465 22.19 -1.83 2.06
N LEU A 466 21.46 -2.63 2.84
CA LEU A 466 20.69 -3.76 2.34
C LEU A 466 19.24 -3.32 2.12
N VAL A 467 18.81 -3.37 0.87
CA VAL A 467 17.47 -3.03 0.41
C VAL A 467 16.73 -4.31 0.04
N GLU A 468 15.60 -4.58 0.68
CA GLU A 468 14.78 -5.76 0.40
C GLU A 468 13.36 -5.35 -0.02
N TRP A 469 12.84 -5.88 -1.12
CA TRP A 469 11.44 -5.68 -1.52
C TRP A 469 10.84 -6.97 -2.08
N ASP A 470 9.53 -7.11 -1.89
CA ASP A 470 8.81 -8.27 -2.42
C ASP A 470 8.44 -7.99 -3.88
N ASP A 471 8.88 -8.89 -4.75
CA ASP A 471 8.51 -8.99 -6.16
C ASP A 471 8.34 -10.47 -6.53
N PRO A 472 7.13 -10.96 -6.81
CA PRO A 472 6.90 -12.38 -7.09
C PRO A 472 7.46 -12.84 -8.45
N LYS A 473 7.83 -11.90 -9.34
CA LYS A 473 8.36 -12.20 -10.68
C LYS A 473 9.75 -11.59 -10.81
N MET A 474 10.75 -12.44 -10.62
CA MET A 474 12.13 -12.08 -10.92
C MET A 474 12.35 -11.93 -12.43
N ASP A 475 13.11 -10.92 -12.85
CA ASP A 475 13.72 -10.85 -14.18
C ASP A 475 14.52 -12.13 -14.52
N PRO A 476 14.09 -12.94 -15.50
CA PRO A 476 14.74 -14.19 -15.86
C PRO A 476 16.22 -14.06 -16.21
N PHE A 477 16.66 -12.89 -16.71
CA PHE A 477 18.07 -12.64 -17.05
C PHE A 477 19.02 -12.81 -15.86
N LEU A 478 18.52 -12.66 -14.63
CA LEU A 478 19.30 -12.74 -13.41
C LEU A 478 19.67 -14.16 -12.98
N SER A 479 19.03 -15.20 -13.55
CA SER A 479 19.15 -16.59 -13.06
C SER A 479 20.59 -17.10 -12.94
N ASN A 480 21.49 -16.59 -13.79
CA ASN A 480 22.90 -16.98 -13.86
C ASN A 480 23.85 -15.92 -13.31
N LEU A 481 23.33 -14.78 -12.83
CA LEU A 481 24.12 -13.63 -12.38
C LEU A 481 24.10 -13.46 -10.86
N ILE A 482 23.05 -13.95 -10.19
CA ILE A 482 22.87 -13.82 -8.75
C ILE A 482 22.43 -15.16 -8.13
N PRO A 483 22.59 -15.35 -6.81
CA PRO A 483 21.93 -16.44 -6.10
C PRO A 483 20.40 -16.31 -6.23
N VAL A 484 19.76 -17.35 -6.78
CA VAL A 484 18.31 -17.42 -6.98
C VAL A 484 17.74 -18.65 -6.27
N LYS A 485 16.71 -18.44 -5.44
CA LYS A 485 15.90 -19.49 -4.80
C LYS A 485 14.43 -19.21 -5.07
N GLU A 486 13.85 -19.88 -6.07
CA GLU A 486 12.42 -19.73 -6.38
C GLU A 486 11.57 -20.69 -5.56
N SER A 487 10.28 -20.37 -5.40
CA SER A 487 9.32 -21.33 -4.84
C SER A 487 9.17 -22.52 -5.79
N PRO A 488 9.46 -23.76 -5.34
CA PRO A 488 9.29 -24.93 -6.19
C PRO A 488 7.80 -25.20 -6.48
N PRO A 489 7.48 -25.96 -7.55
CA PRO A 489 6.14 -26.49 -7.71
C PRO A 489 5.75 -27.36 -6.51
N PRO A 490 4.46 -27.41 -6.13
CA PRO A 490 4.00 -28.37 -5.14
C PRO A 490 4.41 -29.80 -5.54
N PRO A 491 4.82 -30.64 -4.58
CA PRO A 491 5.21 -32.01 -4.88
C PRO A 491 4.03 -32.78 -5.50
N LEU A 492 4.30 -33.52 -6.58
CA LEU A 492 3.30 -34.38 -7.20
C LEU A 492 2.92 -35.52 -6.25
N PRO A 493 1.65 -35.99 -6.27
CA PRO A 493 1.27 -37.24 -5.62
C PRO A 493 2.19 -38.39 -6.07
N PRO A 494 2.51 -39.37 -5.20
CA PRO A 494 3.40 -40.49 -5.54
C PRO A 494 3.03 -41.21 -6.84
N GLU A 495 1.74 -41.26 -7.16
CA GLU A 495 1.20 -41.94 -8.36
C GLU A 495 1.45 -41.16 -9.66
N LEU A 496 1.83 -39.88 -9.56
CA LEU A 496 2.14 -39.00 -10.69
C LEU A 496 3.63 -38.62 -10.74
N GLN A 497 4.43 -39.13 -9.81
CA GLN A 497 5.87 -38.98 -9.85
C GLN A 497 6.41 -39.96 -10.90
N VAL A 498 6.95 -39.43 -12.00
CA VAL A 498 7.69 -40.20 -13.00
C VAL A 498 9.18 -40.14 -12.67
N ASP A 499 9.91 -41.22 -12.94
CA ASP A 499 11.38 -41.30 -12.75
C ASP A 499 12.16 -40.39 -13.72
N GLU A 500 11.50 -39.88 -14.75
CA GLU A 500 12.11 -39.01 -15.76
C GLU A 500 12.03 -37.53 -15.35
N GLY A 501 13.20 -36.89 -15.23
CA GLY A 501 13.28 -35.45 -14.99
C GLY A 501 12.68 -34.65 -16.14
N GLU A 502 11.97 -33.56 -15.84
CA GLU A 502 11.52 -32.64 -16.87
C GLU A 502 12.72 -32.17 -17.72
N PRO A 503 12.64 -32.19 -19.06
CA PRO A 503 13.73 -31.74 -19.90
C PRO A 503 14.06 -30.28 -19.58
N GLN A 504 15.29 -30.03 -19.13
CA GLN A 504 15.77 -28.67 -18.93
C GLN A 504 15.88 -28.00 -20.30
N VAL A 505 15.00 -27.04 -20.56
CA VAL A 505 15.13 -26.20 -21.75
C VAL A 505 16.27 -25.22 -21.48
N GLU A 506 17.48 -25.59 -21.90
CA GLU A 506 18.63 -24.69 -21.99
C GLU A 506 18.34 -23.61 -23.03
N SER A 507 17.69 -22.55 -22.59
CA SER A 507 17.68 -21.29 -23.32
C SER A 507 18.28 -20.24 -22.40
N HIS A 508 19.23 -19.45 -22.90
CA HIS A 508 19.69 -18.27 -22.18
C HIS A 508 18.48 -17.37 -21.95
N PRO A 509 18.04 -17.17 -20.69
CA PRO A 509 16.85 -16.40 -20.43
C PRO A 509 17.08 -14.96 -20.89
N LYS A 510 16.18 -14.49 -21.77
CA LYS A 510 16.22 -13.11 -22.26
C LYS A 510 15.77 -12.16 -21.16
N PRO A 511 16.32 -10.94 -21.09
CA PRO A 511 15.80 -9.93 -20.19
C PRO A 511 14.34 -9.63 -20.51
N GLN A 512 13.57 -9.33 -19.46
CA GLN A 512 12.23 -8.80 -19.62
C GLN A 512 12.26 -7.40 -20.28
N LYS A 513 11.11 -6.93 -20.76
CA LYS A 513 11.01 -5.67 -21.52
C LYS A 513 11.48 -4.45 -20.73
N PHE A 514 11.19 -4.40 -19.44
CA PHE A 514 11.56 -3.32 -18.54
C PHE A 514 12.28 -3.90 -17.34
N SER A 515 13.42 -3.32 -16.94
CA SER A 515 14.19 -3.79 -15.80
C SER A 515 13.38 -3.73 -14.50
N ASP A 516 13.58 -4.72 -13.62
CA ASP A 516 13.31 -4.50 -12.20
C ASP A 516 14.41 -3.61 -11.65
N SER A 517 14.04 -2.63 -10.83
CA SER A 517 15.00 -1.62 -10.37
C SER A 517 14.68 -1.13 -8.97
N VAL A 518 15.73 -0.73 -8.25
CA VAL A 518 15.60 -0.01 -6.98
C VAL A 518 16.60 1.13 -6.95
N ALA A 519 16.20 2.29 -6.40
CA ALA A 519 17.11 3.39 -6.17
C ALA A 519 16.97 3.95 -4.76
N LEU A 520 18.10 4.05 -4.05
CA LEU A 520 18.23 4.91 -2.90
C LEU A 520 18.46 6.34 -3.38
N GLN A 521 17.76 7.29 -2.78
CA GLN A 521 17.83 8.69 -3.13
C GLN A 521 18.27 9.51 -1.93
N PHE A 522 19.18 10.45 -2.17
CA PHE A 522 19.71 11.39 -1.20
C PHE A 522 19.69 12.80 -1.80
N PRO A 523 19.62 13.88 -1.01
CA PRO A 523 19.98 15.21 -1.50
C PRO A 523 21.40 15.19 -2.08
N ALA A 524 21.65 15.91 -3.16
CA ALA A 524 23.03 16.15 -3.60
C ALA A 524 23.81 16.86 -2.49
N ALA A 525 25.15 16.74 -2.45
CA ALA A 525 25.96 17.34 -1.39
C ALA A 525 25.75 18.85 -1.22
N GLU A 526 25.57 19.58 -2.33
CA GLU A 526 25.29 21.02 -2.30
C GLU A 526 23.98 21.36 -1.56
N GLU A 527 23.03 20.42 -1.51
CA GLU A 527 21.73 20.56 -0.85
C GLU A 527 21.68 19.96 0.57
N GLN A 528 22.73 19.26 1.04
CA GLN A 528 22.69 18.57 2.34
C GLN A 528 22.49 19.51 3.54
N ASN A 529 22.82 20.80 3.37
CA ASN A 529 22.60 21.85 4.38
C ASN A 529 21.51 22.87 3.96
N GLY A 530 20.82 22.62 2.84
CA GLY A 530 19.84 23.52 2.23
C GLY A 530 18.40 23.11 2.48
N ASP A 531 17.49 23.65 1.66
CA ASP A 531 16.10 23.22 1.62
C ASP A 531 16.02 21.78 1.08
N LEU A 532 15.19 20.94 1.70
CA LEU A 532 15.09 19.54 1.30
C LEU A 532 14.51 19.43 -0.12
N PRO A 533 15.20 18.78 -1.07
CA PRO A 533 14.71 18.61 -2.43
C PRO A 533 13.36 17.87 -2.47
N ASN A 534 12.61 17.99 -3.56
CA ASN A 534 11.40 17.20 -3.71
C ASN A 534 11.73 15.68 -3.71
N PHE A 535 10.94 14.87 -3.02
CA PHE A 535 11.18 13.43 -2.95
C PHE A 535 10.98 12.71 -4.31
N LEU A 536 10.26 13.32 -5.26
CA LEU A 536 10.22 12.88 -6.66
C LEU A 536 11.46 13.33 -7.44
N ASN A 537 12.62 12.88 -6.99
CA ASN A 537 13.91 13.08 -7.66
C ASN A 537 14.32 14.55 -7.84
N GLY A 538 13.98 15.41 -6.88
CA GLY A 538 14.40 16.81 -6.84
C GLY A 538 13.60 17.74 -7.76
N ASP A 539 14.21 18.87 -8.10
CA ASP A 539 13.76 19.80 -9.13
C ASP A 539 14.95 20.53 -9.76
N ALA A 540 14.66 21.55 -10.58
CA ALA A 540 15.67 22.27 -11.34
C ALA A 540 16.75 22.88 -10.43
N ASP A 541 16.33 23.43 -9.28
CA ASP A 541 17.19 24.14 -8.37
C ASP A 541 17.77 23.21 -7.29
N HIS A 542 16.99 22.22 -6.84
CA HIS A 542 17.38 21.30 -5.77
C HIS A 542 17.57 19.86 -6.31
N PRO A 543 18.79 19.46 -6.70
CA PRO A 543 19.08 18.14 -7.24
C PRO A 543 19.17 17.05 -6.17
N VAL A 544 19.04 15.81 -6.62
CA VAL A 544 19.28 14.62 -5.80
C VAL A 544 20.40 13.75 -6.38
N ASN A 545 21.02 12.96 -5.53
CA ASN A 545 21.90 11.84 -5.88
C ASN A 545 21.12 10.52 -5.74
N LEU A 546 21.27 9.63 -6.72
CA LEU A 546 20.56 8.36 -6.81
C LEU A 546 21.57 7.21 -6.92
N TRP A 547 21.42 6.21 -6.06
CA TRP A 547 22.13 4.93 -6.17
C TRP A 547 21.14 3.91 -6.71
N LYS A 548 21.18 3.67 -8.02
CA LYS A 548 20.18 2.87 -8.72
C LYS A 548 20.78 1.54 -9.15
N TRP A 549 20.12 0.45 -8.79
CA TRP A 549 20.38 -0.87 -9.35
C TRP A 549 19.31 -1.23 -10.38
N ASP A 550 19.74 -1.87 -11.46
CA ASP A 550 18.89 -2.41 -12.52
C ASP A 550 19.21 -3.89 -12.74
N SER A 551 18.16 -4.72 -12.83
CA SER A 551 18.27 -6.12 -13.25
C SER A 551 18.88 -6.26 -14.65
N TYR A 552 18.58 -5.33 -15.56
CA TYR A 552 19.15 -5.24 -16.88
C TYR A 552 19.55 -3.79 -17.19
N PRO A 553 20.83 -3.50 -17.52
CA PRO A 553 21.91 -4.42 -17.94
C PRO A 553 22.71 -5.08 -16.79
N PHE A 554 22.13 -5.23 -15.60
CA PHE A 554 22.78 -5.75 -14.39
C PHE A 554 23.91 -4.84 -13.90
N ALA A 555 23.54 -3.63 -13.52
CA ALA A 555 24.46 -2.61 -13.05
C ALA A 555 23.89 -1.88 -11.82
N ALA A 556 24.78 -1.36 -10.99
CA ALA A 556 24.46 -0.31 -10.04
C ALA A 556 25.21 0.96 -10.45
N THR A 557 24.49 2.07 -10.50
CA THR A 557 24.95 3.33 -11.06
C THR A 557 24.63 4.47 -10.11
N GLU A 558 25.56 5.39 -9.95
CA GLU A 558 25.35 6.69 -9.34
C GLU A 558 24.87 7.68 -10.41
N LEU A 559 23.72 8.31 -10.14
CA LEU A 559 23.11 9.31 -11.00
C LEU A 559 22.81 10.58 -10.21
N ASN A 560 22.63 11.69 -10.92
CA ASN A 560 22.04 12.90 -10.38
C ASN A 560 20.76 13.25 -11.14
N ALA A 561 19.74 13.69 -10.41
CA ALA A 561 18.47 14.06 -11.00
C ALA A 561 18.04 15.47 -10.59
N ARG A 562 17.52 16.23 -11.57
CA ARG A 562 16.85 17.52 -11.40
C ARG A 562 15.40 17.39 -11.82
N GLY A 563 14.63 16.71 -10.99
CA GLY A 563 13.25 16.29 -11.27
C GLY A 563 13.15 15.00 -12.07
N LEU A 564 11.94 14.65 -12.50
CA LEU A 564 11.62 13.37 -13.12
C LEU A 564 12.15 13.17 -14.56
N GLN A 565 12.52 14.24 -15.25
CA GLN A 565 12.88 14.20 -16.67
C GLN A 565 14.37 14.39 -16.93
N ASN A 566 15.12 14.98 -15.98
CA ASN A 566 16.51 15.37 -16.18
C ASN A 566 17.41 14.54 -15.28
N TRP A 567 17.73 13.32 -15.72
CA TRP A 567 18.62 12.39 -15.02
C TRP A 567 19.93 12.28 -15.80
N ASN A 568 21.04 12.38 -15.09
CA ASN A 568 22.37 12.23 -15.65
C ASN A 568 23.11 11.14 -14.89
N GLU A 569 23.57 10.13 -15.61
CA GLU A 569 24.56 9.19 -15.10
C GLU A 569 25.89 9.93 -14.89
N GLN A 570 26.55 9.68 -13.77
CA GLN A 570 27.85 10.28 -13.50
C GLN A 570 28.95 9.63 -14.35
N ASP A 571 30.00 10.39 -14.64
CA ASP A 571 31.15 9.89 -15.39
C ASP A 571 31.80 8.68 -14.68
N LYS A 572 32.41 7.76 -15.45
CA LYS A 572 33.01 6.52 -14.93
C LYS A 572 33.95 6.71 -13.71
N PRO A 573 34.82 7.73 -13.64
CA PRO A 573 35.67 7.94 -12.45
C PRO A 573 34.90 8.30 -11.17
N SER A 574 33.65 8.76 -11.32
CA SER A 574 32.76 9.13 -10.22
C SER A 574 31.83 7.99 -9.80
N GLN A 575 31.83 6.85 -10.51
CA GLN A 575 31.09 5.65 -10.12
C GLN A 575 31.82 4.90 -9.00
N ASN A 576 31.38 5.07 -7.75
CA ASN A 576 31.99 4.48 -6.56
C ASN A 576 31.16 3.37 -5.92
N LEU A 577 29.96 3.12 -6.45
CA LEU A 577 28.98 2.19 -5.92
C LEU A 577 29.32 0.74 -6.28
N LYS A 578 29.54 -0.08 -5.24
CA LYS A 578 29.60 -1.54 -5.36
C LYS A 578 28.23 -2.13 -5.03
N PHE A 579 27.92 -3.28 -5.62
CA PHE A 579 26.69 -3.98 -5.29
C PHE A 579 26.81 -5.50 -5.35
N LYS A 580 25.92 -6.15 -4.61
CA LYS A 580 25.55 -7.57 -4.78
C LYS A 580 24.04 -7.69 -4.65
N ALA A 581 23.47 -8.63 -5.39
CA ALA A 581 22.05 -8.90 -5.35
C ALA A 581 21.80 -10.40 -5.14
N SER A 582 20.64 -10.74 -4.58
CA SER A 582 20.09 -12.10 -4.52
C SER A 582 18.57 -12.04 -4.64
N TYR A 583 17.97 -13.18 -5.00
CA TYR A 583 16.52 -13.34 -5.07
C TYR A 583 16.10 -14.62 -4.34
N GLU A 584 15.26 -14.49 -3.30
CA GLU A 584 14.78 -15.63 -2.52
C GLU A 584 13.28 -15.55 -2.22
N TYR A 585 12.53 -16.51 -2.78
CA TYR A 585 11.11 -16.73 -2.55
C TYR A 585 10.28 -15.43 -2.66
N GLY A 586 10.28 -14.81 -3.85
CA GLY A 586 9.49 -13.61 -4.13
C GLY A 586 10.05 -12.31 -3.58
N ARG A 587 11.35 -12.28 -3.25
CA ARG A 587 12.01 -11.11 -2.66
C ARG A 587 13.37 -10.87 -3.27
N TYR A 588 13.58 -9.65 -3.72
CA TYR A 588 14.89 -9.12 -4.03
C TYR A 588 15.59 -8.63 -2.77
N SER A 589 16.91 -8.82 -2.73
CA SER A 589 17.81 -8.27 -1.72
C SER A 589 19.03 -7.70 -2.43
N VAL A 590 19.23 -6.39 -2.34
CA VAL A 590 20.37 -5.69 -2.96
C VAL A 590 21.17 -4.99 -1.87
N VAL A 591 22.47 -5.31 -1.80
CA VAL A 591 23.42 -4.58 -0.96
C VAL A 591 24.13 -3.56 -1.82
N PHE A 592 24.07 -2.29 -1.42
CA PHE A 592 24.90 -1.21 -1.94
C PHE A 592 26.03 -0.93 -0.95
N VAL A 593 27.27 -0.83 -1.43
CA VAL A 593 28.42 -0.38 -0.63
C VAL A 593 29.11 0.77 -1.33
N ARG A 594 29.38 1.85 -0.58
CA ARG A 594 30.10 3.02 -1.07
C ARG A 594 30.93 3.61 0.07
N LYS A 595 32.01 4.30 -0.27
CA LYS A 595 32.71 5.18 0.67
C LYS A 595 31.78 6.24 1.25
N LEU A 596 32.01 6.62 2.50
CA LEU A 596 31.29 7.70 3.17
C LEU A 596 31.53 9.04 2.48
N LYS A 597 32.77 9.26 2.01
CA LYS A 597 33.18 10.46 1.29
C LYS A 597 33.66 10.13 -0.12
N THR A 598 33.33 10.99 -1.07
CA THR A 598 33.83 10.92 -2.46
C THR A 598 34.52 12.21 -2.88
N PRO A 599 35.31 12.17 -3.97
CA PRO A 599 35.93 13.39 -4.51
C PRO A 599 34.92 14.43 -5.00
N ASP A 600 33.76 14.02 -5.51
CA ASP A 600 32.69 14.95 -5.91
C ASP A 600 31.86 15.40 -4.69
N THR A 601 32.26 16.54 -4.14
CA THR A 601 31.65 17.15 -2.95
C THR A 601 30.48 18.08 -3.29
N ARG A 602 30.02 18.13 -4.55
CA ARG A 602 28.84 18.91 -4.95
C ARG A 602 27.67 18.00 -5.28
N GLN A 603 27.90 16.98 -6.10
CA GLN A 603 26.83 16.14 -6.63
C GLN A 603 26.60 14.89 -5.80
N ASP A 604 27.63 14.25 -5.26
CA ASP A 604 27.43 12.99 -4.54
C ASP A 604 27.10 13.24 -3.07
N VAL A 605 26.20 12.44 -2.52
CA VAL A 605 25.90 12.47 -1.08
C VAL A 605 27.18 12.25 -0.25
N GLN A 606 27.40 13.07 0.78
CA GLN A 606 28.50 12.87 1.74
C GLN A 606 27.93 12.37 3.07
N PHE A 607 28.61 11.40 3.67
CA PHE A 607 28.24 10.86 4.97
C PHE A 607 29.32 11.22 6.01
N ALA A 608 28.86 11.62 7.19
CA ALA A 608 29.72 11.88 8.33
C ALA A 608 29.09 11.30 9.60
N SER A 609 29.91 10.82 10.53
CA SER A 609 29.43 10.36 11.83
C SER A 609 28.70 11.48 12.57
N GLY A 610 27.59 11.14 13.20
CA GLY A 610 26.67 12.07 13.84
C GLY A 610 25.76 12.86 12.88
N ALA A 611 25.97 12.76 11.56
CA ALA A 611 25.15 13.48 10.59
C ALA A 611 23.81 12.78 10.36
N LYS A 612 22.82 13.61 10.03
CA LYS A 612 21.47 13.20 9.61
C LYS A 612 21.35 13.43 8.12
N VAL A 613 21.31 12.35 7.34
CA VAL A 613 21.24 12.40 5.88
C VAL A 613 19.84 11.97 5.43
N PRO A 614 19.06 12.83 4.74
CA PRO A 614 17.78 12.43 4.21
C PRO A 614 17.90 11.29 3.18
N VAL A 615 17.04 10.28 3.27
CA VAL A 615 16.99 9.13 2.36
C VAL A 615 15.56 8.84 1.90
N ALA A 616 15.36 8.58 0.62
CA ALA A 616 14.11 8.09 0.05
C ALA A 616 14.37 6.89 -0.87
N VAL A 617 13.32 6.16 -1.22
CA VAL A 617 13.42 4.96 -2.06
C VAL A 617 12.50 5.06 -3.26
N ASN A 618 12.99 4.61 -4.41
CA ASN A 618 12.24 4.41 -5.64
C ASN A 618 12.32 2.93 -6.02
N VAL A 619 11.22 2.32 -6.45
CA VAL A 619 11.18 0.91 -6.88
C VAL A 619 10.38 0.79 -8.17
N TRP A 620 10.85 -0.05 -9.09
CA TRP A 620 10.18 -0.40 -10.34
C TRP A 620 10.03 -1.92 -10.42
N ASN A 621 8.79 -2.38 -10.56
CA ASN A 621 8.49 -3.74 -10.98
C ASN A 621 8.33 -3.78 -12.51
N GLY A 622 9.41 -4.14 -13.20
CA GLY A 622 9.48 -4.16 -14.65
C GLY A 622 8.53 -5.18 -15.27
N SER A 623 8.27 -6.29 -14.58
CA SER A 623 7.32 -7.33 -15.01
C SER A 623 5.87 -6.83 -15.07
N GLU A 624 5.55 -5.77 -14.33
CA GLU A 624 4.24 -5.11 -14.31
C GLU A 624 4.21 -3.79 -15.10
N GLY A 625 5.26 -3.54 -15.90
CA GLY A 625 5.35 -2.40 -16.80
C GLY A 625 5.77 -1.10 -16.14
N GLU A 626 6.36 -1.16 -14.94
CA GLU A 626 6.95 0.01 -14.30
C GLU A 626 8.32 0.33 -14.91
N THR A 627 8.49 1.57 -15.35
CA THR A 627 9.76 2.11 -15.88
C THR A 627 9.70 3.64 -15.86
N GLY A 628 10.85 4.31 -15.94
CA GLY A 628 10.91 5.78 -15.98
C GLY A 628 10.18 6.43 -14.79
N THR A 629 9.16 7.24 -15.07
CA THR A 629 8.35 7.92 -14.03
C THR A 629 7.28 7.04 -13.40
N ARG A 630 6.90 5.94 -14.06
CA ARG A 630 5.90 4.99 -13.57
C ARG A 630 6.56 4.03 -12.60
N LYS A 631 6.45 4.32 -11.30
CA LYS A 631 7.17 3.64 -10.22
C LYS A 631 6.50 3.80 -8.86
N ALA A 632 6.96 3.04 -7.87
CA ALA A 632 6.66 3.28 -6.47
C ALA A 632 7.72 4.18 -5.81
N VAL A 633 7.30 5.08 -4.92
CA VAL A 633 8.18 6.05 -4.22
C VAL A 633 7.83 6.17 -2.73
N SER A 634 8.83 6.43 -1.90
CA SER A 634 8.64 6.81 -0.49
C SER A 634 8.72 8.33 -0.31
N SER A 635 8.29 8.81 0.86
CA SER A 635 8.73 10.12 1.36
C SER A 635 10.19 10.09 1.80
N TRP A 636 10.76 11.24 2.13
CA TRP A 636 12.06 11.33 2.81
C TRP A 636 12.00 10.74 4.22
N PHE A 637 13.05 10.03 4.62
CA PHE A 637 13.36 9.55 5.97
C PHE A 637 14.70 10.14 6.40
N GLU A 638 15.03 10.10 7.69
CA GLU A 638 16.30 10.61 8.20
C GLU A 638 17.27 9.46 8.53
N ALA A 639 18.41 9.40 7.86
CA ALA A 639 19.49 8.46 8.17
C ALA A 639 20.51 9.08 9.14
N LEU A 640 20.48 8.63 10.39
CA LEU A 640 21.46 9.01 11.40
C LEU A 640 22.63 8.03 11.38
N LEU A 641 23.83 8.51 11.05
CA LEU A 641 25.06 7.74 11.21
C LEU A 641 25.54 7.90 12.66
N GLU A 642 25.69 6.79 13.39
CA GLU A 642 26.08 6.79 14.81
C GLU A 642 27.59 6.92 15.06
#